data_AF-A0A7C1SKS2-F1
#
_entry.id   AF-A0A7C1SKS2-F1
#
_cell.length_a   1.000
_cell.length_b   1.000
_cell.length_c   1.000
_cell.angle_alpha   90.00
_cell.angle_beta   90.00
_cell.angle_gamma   90.00
#
_symmetry.space_group_name_H-M   'P 1'
#
loop_
_entity.id
_entity.type
_entity.pdbx_description
1 polymer ?
#
loop_
_entity_poly.entity_id
_entity_poly.type
_entity_poly.pdbx_seq_one_letter_code
_entity_poly.pdbx_strand_id
1 'polypeptide(L)'
;MKYIKLLPILALISLLVSSCEDDIMEWQDRAEENKVTTAELPLELAEKITRYDVLNSYTDYVLGAGIIMDRYTSNDVYRNLVNENFDDVTVGYAMKHGAMVNAQGEINFEPVDNFMALANEGGIDVYGHTLVWHANQNANYLNGLIAPTVIPGSSGPNSLDLSGLKDNSFNGWGLNNPGDGITIVENEGLTGDSQAIQLIASASSSEPYNLQLATPDISVESSHEYEISFYIKSDLTGKGRISFDANVTNQYPYKDWYNTGGEFTEAFETNSQWQQVKFTVDDIKPDATTFKFNFDLGYLPGVTYLIDVNNISVVDLDAEAETVNLITNGDFESGTLDPWTGYGNSSTREVSAEGAGYGDTGYAMVLTNPTVAQSYEAQQVYEFDAPLEQGTELTFSFYIKAETASSIQVEFQSPDYSADYSGAIEVGTSWMQIVRTITPSVADRGKFIFDFGESATTFYIDNVVLTNGEVSTGTDPIIIEKTDEEKEELIGGAMEDWISQMLTHYKSEVTAWDVVNEPMKEGGTLRDGNVADQAADDFYWVKYLGEDYAVKAFKLARQYGNPTDVLFINDYNLEASLAKCDGLIEYANYIESQGATVDGIGTQMHISLDTNRDNIVEMFNKLAASGKMIKISELDVRLGTASPTAQQLADQAAMYQFVLDMYRENIPTPQQYGITLWNVSDNADEHEFWLPEESPNVWDANYERKHAYKGVADGLAGRDVSEDFTGELED
;
A
#
# COMPACT_ATOMS: atom_id res chain seq x y z
N MET A 1 51.67 25.19 9.36
CA MET A 1 52.01 24.77 10.75
C MET A 1 50.97 23.75 11.17
N LYS A 2 51.22 22.57 11.75
CA LYS A 2 52.44 21.85 12.20
C LYS A 2 53.28 22.47 13.33
N TYR A 3 53.47 21.69 14.41
CA TYR A 3 54.21 21.94 15.68
C TYR A 3 53.55 23.01 16.58
N ILE A 4 53.67 23.03 17.93
CA ILE A 4 54.64 22.54 18.96
C ILE A 4 53.81 22.40 20.29
N LYS A 5 54.01 21.61 21.38
CA LYS A 5 54.95 20.63 22.03
C LYS A 5 54.11 19.79 23.03
N LEU A 6 54.45 18.62 23.61
CA LEU A 6 55.64 17.73 23.66
C LEU A 6 56.81 18.12 24.62
N LEU A 7 56.90 17.45 25.80
CA LEU A 7 58.06 17.13 26.71
C LEU A 7 57.61 17.09 28.21
N PRO A 8 58.26 16.35 29.16
CA PRO A 8 59.14 15.17 29.03
C PRO A 8 59.05 14.08 30.16
N ILE A 9 59.87 13.00 30.01
CA ILE A 9 60.53 12.19 31.08
C ILE A 9 59.63 11.20 31.89
N LEU A 10 59.82 9.87 31.80
CA LEU A 10 60.88 9.00 32.38
C LEU A 10 60.86 8.97 33.94
N ALA A 11 60.94 7.83 34.65
CA ALA A 11 61.18 6.42 34.30
C ALA A 11 60.35 5.52 35.29
N LEU A 12 60.21 4.20 35.17
CA LEU A 12 61.19 3.14 34.86
C LEU A 12 60.77 2.23 33.69
N ILE A 13 61.74 1.86 32.84
CA ILE A 13 61.67 0.68 31.97
C ILE A 13 62.64 -0.37 32.53
N SER A 14 62.09 -1.45 33.10
CA SER A 14 62.77 -2.72 33.38
C SER A 14 61.70 -3.74 33.83
N LEU A 15 61.41 -4.84 33.14
CA LEU A 15 62.18 -5.50 32.07
C LEU A 15 61.32 -5.80 30.83
N LEU A 16 61.97 -5.82 29.67
CA LEU A 16 61.49 -6.50 28.47
C LEU A 16 62.24 -7.84 28.33
N VAL A 17 61.51 -8.95 28.38
CA VAL A 17 61.81 -10.16 27.59
C VAL A 17 60.48 -10.72 27.13
N SER A 18 60.32 -10.90 25.81
CA SER A 18 59.23 -11.70 25.24
C SER A 18 59.75 -13.12 25.02
N SER A 19 58.96 -14.12 25.40
CA SER A 19 59.10 -15.49 24.92
C SER A 19 57.80 -16.28 25.11
N CYS A 20 57.15 -16.59 23.98
CA CYS A 20 56.24 -17.71 23.78
C CYS A 20 54.82 -17.65 24.41
N GLU A 21 53.81 -17.76 23.54
CA GLU A 21 52.60 -18.56 23.76
C GLU A 21 52.99 -20.04 24.05
N ASP A 22 52.20 -20.92 24.65
CA ASP A 22 50.76 -20.96 24.93
C ASP A 22 50.51 -21.48 26.36
N ASP A 23 49.42 -21.06 26.99
CA ASP A 23 48.47 -21.99 27.63
C ASP A 23 47.18 -21.24 28.04
N ILE A 24 46.05 -21.93 27.91
CA ILE A 24 44.70 -21.36 28.04
C ILE A 24 44.42 -20.96 29.50
N MET A 25 43.92 -19.73 29.72
CA MET A 25 43.06 -19.45 30.86
C MET A 25 41.63 -19.26 30.37
N GLU A 26 40.74 -20.15 30.80
CA GLU A 26 39.31 -20.02 30.60
C GLU A 26 38.82 -18.79 31.38
N TRP A 27 38.17 -17.86 30.68
CA TRP A 27 37.38 -16.83 31.32
C TRP A 27 36.05 -17.47 31.73
N GLN A 28 35.94 -17.89 32.99
CA GLN A 28 34.64 -18.26 33.55
C GLN A 28 33.77 -17.00 33.62
N ASP A 29 32.67 -17.00 32.87
CA ASP A 29 31.68 -15.93 32.91
C ASP A 29 31.03 -15.84 34.29
N ARG A 30 31.17 -14.67 34.94
CA ARG A 30 30.46 -14.37 36.20
C ARG A 30 29.00 -13.98 35.98
N ALA A 31 28.36 -14.60 34.99
CA ALA A 31 26.95 -14.40 34.65
C ALA A 31 26.01 -15.33 35.45
N GLU A 32 26.54 -16.39 36.07
CA GLU A 32 25.70 -17.40 36.75
C GLU A 32 25.52 -17.18 38.27
N GLU A 33 26.40 -16.42 38.92
CA GLU A 33 26.43 -16.27 40.39
C GLU A 33 25.29 -15.42 41.00
N ASN A 34 24.30 -14.95 40.22
CA ASN A 34 23.14 -14.17 40.71
C ASN A 34 21.77 -14.66 40.17
N LYS A 35 21.66 -15.93 39.75
CA LYS A 35 20.38 -16.53 39.33
C LYS A 35 19.54 -16.88 40.56
N VAL A 36 18.66 -15.98 40.98
CA VAL A 36 17.67 -16.23 42.05
C VAL A 36 16.69 -17.31 41.58
N THR A 37 16.92 -18.54 42.01
CA THR A 37 15.99 -19.66 41.83
C THR A 37 15.13 -19.82 43.09
N THR A 38 14.10 -20.66 43.04
CA THR A 38 13.29 -21.06 44.21
C THR A 38 14.11 -21.51 45.42
N ALA A 39 15.33 -22.01 45.21
CA ALA A 39 16.28 -22.36 46.25
C ALA A 39 16.75 -21.19 47.16
N GLU A 40 16.49 -19.93 46.78
CA GLU A 40 16.75 -18.75 47.62
C GLU A 40 15.51 -18.22 48.37
N LEU A 41 14.34 -18.84 48.18
CA LEU A 41 13.19 -18.59 49.05
C LEU A 41 13.54 -18.97 50.51
N PRO A 42 13.02 -18.26 51.52
CA PRO A 42 13.00 -18.79 52.88
C PRO A 42 12.29 -20.15 52.86
N LEU A 43 12.94 -21.20 53.37
CA LEU A 43 12.46 -22.58 53.23
C LEU A 43 11.00 -22.76 53.68
N GLU A 44 10.65 -22.20 54.85
CA GLU A 44 9.28 -22.16 55.40
C GLU A 44 8.24 -21.54 54.44
N LEU A 45 8.65 -20.63 53.54
CA LEU A 45 7.76 -20.03 52.55
C LEU A 45 7.67 -20.87 51.29
N ALA A 46 8.77 -21.49 50.82
CA ALA A 46 8.74 -22.45 49.72
C ALA A 46 7.83 -23.65 50.07
N GLU A 47 7.98 -24.22 51.27
CA GLU A 47 7.17 -25.31 51.81
C GLU A 47 5.70 -24.94 52.04
N LYS A 48 5.38 -23.65 52.19
CA LYS A 48 3.99 -23.17 52.17
C LYS A 48 3.49 -23.05 50.73
N ILE A 49 4.26 -22.48 49.81
CA ILE A 49 3.89 -22.32 48.40
C ILE A 49 3.62 -23.67 47.70
N THR A 50 4.35 -24.74 48.06
CA THR A 50 4.07 -26.10 47.56
C THR A 50 2.78 -26.71 48.13
N ARG A 51 2.23 -26.17 49.22
CA ARG A 51 0.98 -26.63 49.87
C ARG A 51 -0.28 -25.92 49.38
N TYR A 52 -0.17 -24.90 48.53
CA TYR A 52 -1.33 -24.31 47.84
C TYR A 52 -1.94 -25.33 46.87
N ASP A 53 -3.25 -25.29 46.73
CA ASP A 53 -4.01 -25.99 45.71
C ASP A 53 -3.88 -25.26 44.35
N VAL A 54 -4.57 -25.73 43.31
CA VAL A 54 -4.58 -25.11 41.98
C VAL A 54 -5.34 -23.77 41.96
N LEU A 55 -4.97 -22.83 41.07
CA LEU A 55 -5.41 -21.44 41.20
C LEU A 55 -6.94 -21.23 41.09
N ASN A 56 -7.61 -21.83 40.11
CA ASN A 56 -9.07 -21.70 39.94
C ASN A 56 -9.88 -22.22 41.15
N SER A 57 -9.33 -23.15 41.96
CA SER A 57 -9.97 -23.61 43.20
C SER A 57 -10.22 -22.51 44.25
N TYR A 58 -9.59 -21.34 44.08
CA TYR A 58 -9.70 -20.21 45.00
C TYR A 58 -10.76 -19.16 44.61
N THR A 59 -11.51 -19.33 43.52
CA THR A 59 -12.51 -18.34 43.07
C THR A 59 -13.82 -18.96 42.53
N ASP A 60 -14.87 -18.13 42.43
CA ASP A 60 -16.18 -18.45 41.84
C ASP A 60 -16.39 -17.79 40.46
N TYR A 61 -15.44 -16.95 39.99
CA TYR A 61 -15.44 -16.31 38.66
C TYR A 61 -14.36 -16.94 37.77
N VAL A 62 -14.54 -16.86 36.45
CA VAL A 62 -13.65 -17.52 35.46
C VAL A 62 -12.20 -17.06 35.63
N LEU A 63 -11.28 -17.98 35.85
CA LEU A 63 -9.85 -17.71 35.88
C LEU A 63 -9.19 -18.20 34.58
N GLY A 64 -8.47 -17.31 33.89
CA GLY A 64 -7.93 -17.58 32.56
C GLY A 64 -6.42 -17.50 32.43
N ALA A 65 -5.88 -18.11 31.37
CA ALA A 65 -4.49 -17.96 30.96
C ALA A 65 -4.35 -17.48 29.50
N GLY A 66 -3.60 -16.40 29.30
CA GLY A 66 -3.00 -16.07 28.01
C GLY A 66 -1.92 -17.09 27.68
N ILE A 67 -1.94 -17.66 26.47
CA ILE A 67 -1.05 -18.75 26.06
C ILE A 67 -0.50 -18.60 24.64
N ILE A 68 0.65 -19.23 24.41
CA ILE A 68 1.18 -19.50 23.07
C ILE A 68 0.64 -20.86 22.60
N MET A 69 -0.14 -20.86 21.52
CA MET A 69 -0.83 -22.05 20.98
C MET A 69 0.14 -23.20 20.65
N ASP A 70 1.25 -22.91 19.98
CA ASP A 70 2.28 -23.90 19.60
C ASP A 70 2.89 -24.56 20.83
N ARG A 71 3.03 -23.83 21.95
CA ARG A 71 3.51 -24.35 23.23
C ARG A 71 2.47 -25.26 23.89
N TYR A 72 1.21 -24.84 23.93
CA TYR A 72 0.10 -25.63 24.47
C TYR A 72 -0.08 -26.95 23.71
N THR A 73 -0.02 -26.91 22.37
CA THR A 73 -0.17 -28.09 21.52
C THR A 73 1.05 -29.04 21.58
N SER A 74 2.28 -28.53 21.70
CA SER A 74 3.51 -29.35 21.65
C SER A 74 4.10 -29.76 23.01
N ASN A 75 3.77 -29.08 24.11
CA ASN A 75 4.40 -29.30 25.42
C ASN A 75 3.36 -29.78 26.46
N ASP A 76 3.34 -31.09 26.71
CA ASP A 76 2.46 -31.75 27.69
C ASP A 76 2.59 -31.19 29.11
N VAL A 77 3.78 -30.77 29.54
CA VAL A 77 3.99 -30.21 30.88
C VAL A 77 3.30 -28.85 31.01
N TYR A 78 3.46 -27.99 29.99
CA TYR A 78 2.80 -26.69 29.94
C TYR A 78 1.27 -26.84 29.83
N ARG A 79 0.79 -27.73 28.95
CA ARG A 79 -0.65 -27.97 28.77
C ARG A 79 -1.31 -28.50 30.04
N ASN A 80 -0.68 -29.45 30.73
CA ASN A 80 -1.22 -29.94 32.00
C ASN A 80 -1.20 -28.85 33.08
N LEU A 81 -0.13 -28.06 33.18
CA LEU A 81 -0.04 -26.93 34.13
C LEU A 81 -1.20 -25.92 33.93
N VAL A 82 -1.51 -25.60 32.68
CA VAL A 82 -2.63 -24.73 32.30
C VAL A 82 -3.96 -25.38 32.68
N ASN A 83 -4.23 -26.59 32.18
CA ASN A 83 -5.50 -27.29 32.37
C ASN A 83 -5.79 -27.67 33.83
N GLU A 84 -4.77 -27.75 34.68
CA GLU A 84 -4.93 -27.97 36.12
C GLU A 84 -5.26 -26.68 36.89
N ASN A 85 -4.95 -25.48 36.39
CA ASN A 85 -5.03 -24.24 37.16
C ASN A 85 -6.04 -23.19 36.63
N PHE A 86 -6.57 -23.35 35.43
CA PHE A 86 -7.39 -22.35 34.73
C PHE A 86 -8.67 -22.94 34.12
N ASP A 87 -9.66 -22.08 33.94
CA ASP A 87 -10.99 -22.39 33.41
C ASP A 87 -11.16 -21.95 31.94
N ASP A 88 -10.56 -20.81 31.54
CA ASP A 88 -10.46 -20.37 30.14
C ASP A 88 -9.02 -20.15 29.66
N VAL A 89 -8.80 -20.20 28.34
CA VAL A 89 -7.54 -19.82 27.69
C VAL A 89 -7.74 -18.81 26.57
N THR A 90 -6.80 -17.88 26.46
CA THR A 90 -6.75 -16.84 25.42
C THR A 90 -5.48 -17.03 24.59
N VAL A 91 -5.59 -17.25 23.28
CA VAL A 91 -4.40 -17.42 22.41
C VAL A 91 -3.87 -16.06 21.92
N GLY A 92 -2.58 -15.78 22.15
CA GLY A 92 -2.02 -14.43 21.92
C GLY A 92 -2.01 -13.93 20.47
N TYR A 93 -1.71 -14.80 19.49
CA TYR A 93 -1.65 -14.47 18.05
C TYR A 93 -2.59 -15.32 17.19
N ALA A 94 -2.74 -16.61 17.49
CA ALA A 94 -3.25 -17.60 16.54
C ALA A 94 -4.69 -17.39 16.02
N MET A 95 -5.54 -16.68 16.77
CA MET A 95 -6.92 -16.36 16.33
C MET A 95 -7.09 -14.92 15.79
N LYS A 96 -6.00 -14.15 15.69
CA LYS A 96 -6.02 -12.79 15.11
C LYS A 96 -6.04 -12.87 13.58
N HIS A 97 -6.62 -11.85 12.95
CA HIS A 97 -6.84 -11.78 11.50
C HIS A 97 -5.58 -12.07 10.67
N GLY A 98 -4.40 -11.56 11.06
CA GLY A 98 -3.13 -11.81 10.37
C GLY A 98 -2.54 -13.21 10.53
N ALA A 99 -3.00 -14.01 11.50
CA ALA A 99 -2.63 -15.41 11.64
C ALA A 99 -3.53 -16.32 10.78
N MET A 100 -4.81 -15.96 10.67
CA MET A 100 -5.87 -16.81 10.12
C MET A 100 -6.14 -16.57 8.63
N VAL A 101 -6.02 -15.33 8.13
CA VAL A 101 -6.35 -14.97 6.74
C VAL A 101 -5.11 -14.97 5.84
N ASN A 102 -5.16 -15.70 4.71
CA ASN A 102 -4.09 -15.75 3.72
C ASN A 102 -4.11 -14.51 2.77
N ALA A 103 -3.14 -14.44 1.85
CA ALA A 103 -3.02 -13.31 0.91
C ALA A 103 -4.15 -13.23 -0.15
N GLN A 104 -5.04 -14.22 -0.20
CA GLN A 104 -6.22 -14.29 -1.07
C GLN A 104 -7.52 -13.95 -0.33
N GLY A 105 -7.48 -13.76 1.00
CA GLY A 105 -8.65 -13.54 1.85
C GLY A 105 -9.22 -14.81 2.48
N GLU A 106 -8.68 -15.99 2.18
CA GLU A 106 -9.19 -17.27 2.66
C GLU A 106 -8.72 -17.54 4.10
N ILE A 107 -9.61 -18.05 4.95
CA ILE A 107 -9.29 -18.40 6.34
C ILE A 107 -8.77 -19.85 6.44
N ASN A 108 -7.64 -20.05 7.13
CA ASN A 108 -7.14 -21.37 7.48
C ASN A 108 -7.48 -21.74 8.94
N PHE A 109 -8.54 -22.55 9.12
CA PHE A 109 -8.96 -23.02 10.44
C PHE A 109 -8.10 -24.16 11.01
N GLU A 110 -7.39 -24.94 10.18
CA GLU A 110 -6.73 -26.19 10.61
C GLU A 110 -5.81 -26.06 11.84
N PRO A 111 -4.94 -25.03 11.98
CA PRO A 111 -4.07 -24.92 13.16
C PRO A 111 -4.84 -24.72 14.47
N VAL A 112 -5.88 -23.89 14.43
CA VAL A 112 -6.69 -23.56 15.61
C VAL A 112 -7.70 -24.69 15.90
N ASP A 113 -8.25 -25.38 14.91
CA ASP A 113 -9.10 -26.57 15.11
C ASP A 113 -8.36 -27.68 15.87
N ASN A 114 -7.08 -27.90 15.56
CA ASN A 114 -6.22 -28.85 16.30
C ASN A 114 -5.97 -28.40 17.75
N PHE A 115 -5.90 -27.10 18.00
CA PHE A 115 -5.82 -26.54 19.35
C PHE A 115 -7.14 -26.67 20.12
N MET A 116 -8.28 -26.33 19.50
CA MET A 116 -9.62 -26.48 20.08
C MET A 116 -9.87 -27.93 20.50
N ALA A 117 -9.48 -28.91 19.68
CA ALA A 117 -9.59 -30.33 20.02
C ALA A 117 -8.82 -30.70 21.31
N LEU A 118 -7.64 -30.10 21.55
CA LEU A 118 -6.84 -30.33 22.76
C LEU A 118 -7.34 -29.55 23.97
N ALA A 119 -7.93 -28.36 23.77
CA ALA A 119 -8.63 -27.61 24.83
C ALA A 119 -9.87 -28.39 25.31
N ASN A 120 -10.71 -28.85 24.38
CA ASN A 120 -11.85 -29.71 24.64
C ASN A 120 -11.47 -31.04 25.34
N GLU A 121 -10.35 -31.68 24.97
CA GLU A 121 -9.86 -32.89 25.66
C GLU A 121 -9.34 -32.57 27.09
N GLY A 122 -8.74 -31.39 27.27
CA GLY A 122 -8.38 -30.85 28.58
C GLY A 122 -9.56 -30.47 29.46
N GLY A 123 -10.71 -30.17 28.87
CA GLY A 123 -11.89 -29.65 29.56
C GLY A 123 -11.79 -28.15 29.92
N ILE A 124 -10.99 -27.39 29.16
CA ILE A 124 -10.79 -25.94 29.34
C ILE A 124 -11.51 -25.16 28.23
N ASP A 125 -12.22 -24.09 28.60
CA ASP A 125 -12.94 -23.25 27.63
C ASP A 125 -11.96 -22.30 26.91
N VAL A 126 -12.39 -21.72 25.77
CA VAL A 126 -11.55 -20.78 25.00
C VAL A 126 -12.22 -19.41 24.93
N TYR A 127 -11.43 -18.36 25.20
CA TYR A 127 -11.83 -16.96 25.09
C TYR A 127 -11.33 -16.34 23.78
N GLY A 128 -12.24 -15.77 23.00
CA GLY A 128 -11.99 -15.32 21.63
C GLY A 128 -11.31 -13.95 21.55
N HIS A 129 -10.00 -13.93 21.46
CA HIS A 129 -9.20 -12.71 21.29
C HIS A 129 -8.45 -12.73 19.93
N THR A 130 -8.74 -11.85 18.97
CA THR A 130 -9.78 -10.81 18.94
C THR A 130 -10.27 -10.63 17.49
N LEU A 131 -11.55 -10.28 17.32
CA LEU A 131 -12.15 -10.15 15.98
C LEU A 131 -11.66 -8.93 15.22
N VAL A 132 -11.53 -7.76 15.87
CA VAL A 132 -11.11 -6.51 15.21
C VAL A 132 -10.07 -5.79 16.06
N TRP A 133 -8.85 -5.68 15.54
CA TRP A 133 -7.77 -4.90 16.15
C TRP A 133 -7.06 -4.09 15.06
N HIS A 134 -6.19 -3.17 15.47
CA HIS A 134 -5.38 -2.39 14.53
C HIS A 134 -4.05 -3.06 14.18
N ALA A 135 -3.44 -3.82 15.10
CA ALA A 135 -2.23 -4.61 14.83
C ALA A 135 -2.56 -6.08 14.52
N ASN A 136 -1.56 -6.88 14.10
CA ASN A 136 -1.68 -8.31 13.77
C ASN A 136 -2.80 -8.61 12.76
N GLN A 137 -2.92 -7.76 11.74
CA GLN A 137 -3.84 -7.88 10.62
C GLN A 137 -3.11 -8.41 9.38
N ASN A 138 -3.79 -9.12 8.47
CA ASN A 138 -3.24 -9.30 7.12
C ASN A 138 -3.39 -7.98 6.33
N ALA A 139 -2.55 -7.00 6.67
CA ALA A 139 -2.56 -5.68 6.06
C ALA A 139 -2.21 -5.73 4.56
N ASN A 140 -1.45 -6.73 4.10
CA ASN A 140 -1.17 -6.92 2.67
C ASN A 140 -2.44 -7.26 1.88
N TYR A 141 -3.27 -8.17 2.41
CA TYR A 141 -4.58 -8.50 1.81
C TYR A 141 -5.51 -7.27 1.83
N LEU A 142 -5.69 -6.63 3.01
CA LEU A 142 -6.62 -5.51 3.15
C LEU A 142 -6.21 -4.28 2.32
N ASN A 143 -4.91 -3.93 2.31
CA ASN A 143 -4.41 -2.86 1.44
C ASN A 143 -4.49 -3.25 -0.06
N GLY A 144 -4.41 -4.54 -0.39
CA GLY A 144 -4.61 -5.05 -1.75
C GLY A 144 -6.03 -4.85 -2.27
N LEU A 145 -7.06 -4.99 -1.41
CA LEU A 145 -8.46 -4.71 -1.79
C LEU A 145 -8.66 -3.24 -2.18
N ILE A 146 -8.06 -2.32 -1.43
CA ILE A 146 -8.20 -0.86 -1.63
C ILE A 146 -7.10 -0.25 -2.51
N ALA A 147 -6.25 -1.08 -3.11
CA ALA A 147 -5.16 -0.63 -3.97
C ALA A 147 -5.70 0.14 -5.19
N PRO A 148 -5.00 1.19 -5.65
CA PRO A 148 -5.33 1.84 -6.91
C PRO A 148 -5.22 0.87 -8.08
N THR A 149 -6.10 0.99 -9.07
CA THR A 149 -5.96 0.24 -10.33
C THR A 149 -4.86 0.91 -11.15
N VAL A 150 -3.68 0.29 -11.19
CA VAL A 150 -2.54 0.76 -11.99
C VAL A 150 -2.65 0.19 -13.40
N ILE A 151 -2.76 1.08 -14.37
CA ILE A 151 -2.81 0.81 -15.81
C ILE A 151 -1.39 0.98 -16.36
N PRO A 152 -0.75 -0.07 -16.91
CA PRO A 152 0.55 0.06 -17.55
C PRO A 152 0.48 1.02 -18.75
N GLY A 153 1.40 1.98 -18.79
CA GLY A 153 1.59 2.84 -19.95
C GLY A 153 2.20 2.11 -21.15
N SER A 154 2.26 2.79 -22.31
CA SER A 154 2.87 2.19 -23.52
C SER A 154 4.40 2.15 -23.46
N SER A 155 5.01 1.29 -24.27
CA SER A 155 6.48 1.26 -24.46
C SER A 155 6.99 2.37 -25.39
N GLY A 156 6.16 2.82 -26.34
CA GLY A 156 6.48 3.82 -27.36
C GLY A 156 5.26 4.64 -27.80
N PRO A 157 5.42 5.50 -28.82
CA PRO A 157 4.34 6.33 -29.37
C PRO A 157 3.22 5.50 -30.01
N ASN A 158 2.06 6.13 -30.18
CA ASN A 158 0.87 5.51 -30.74
C ASN A 158 0.76 5.77 -32.25
N SER A 159 0.86 4.72 -33.06
CA SER A 159 0.73 4.74 -34.53
C SER A 159 -0.71 4.90 -35.04
N LEU A 160 -1.71 4.85 -34.15
CA LEU A 160 -3.14 4.97 -34.50
C LEU A 160 -3.63 6.42 -34.38
N ASP A 161 -4.23 6.94 -35.45
CA ASP A 161 -4.86 8.26 -35.43
C ASP A 161 -6.16 8.28 -34.60
N LEU A 162 -6.08 8.93 -33.43
CA LEU A 162 -7.19 9.18 -32.53
C LEU A 162 -7.84 10.57 -32.70
N SER A 163 -7.33 11.42 -33.62
CA SER A 163 -7.77 12.82 -33.74
C SER A 163 -9.28 12.94 -33.98
N GLY A 164 -9.82 12.12 -34.88
CA GLY A 164 -11.24 12.04 -35.19
C GLY A 164 -12.12 11.46 -34.07
N LEU A 165 -11.56 10.85 -33.02
CA LEU A 165 -12.31 10.50 -31.81
C LEU A 165 -12.25 11.64 -30.79
N LYS A 166 -11.07 12.24 -30.61
CA LYS A 166 -10.82 13.34 -29.67
C LYS A 166 -11.56 14.63 -30.06
N ASP A 167 -11.89 14.83 -31.34
CA ASP A 167 -12.75 15.93 -31.81
C ASP A 167 -14.28 15.65 -31.70
N ASN A 168 -14.68 14.57 -31.01
CA ASN A 168 -16.07 14.09 -30.89
C ASN A 168 -16.71 13.66 -32.24
N SER A 169 -15.93 13.21 -33.23
CA SER A 169 -16.44 12.71 -34.51
C SER A 169 -16.16 11.21 -34.73
N PHE A 170 -16.14 10.79 -36.00
CA PHE A 170 -15.54 9.52 -36.43
C PHE A 170 -14.72 9.76 -37.71
N ASN A 171 -14.05 10.92 -37.80
CA ASN A 171 -13.20 11.26 -38.95
C ASN A 171 -12.08 10.20 -39.08
N GLY A 172 -11.96 9.58 -40.26
CA GLY A 172 -11.03 8.47 -40.52
C GLY A 172 -11.49 7.09 -40.05
N TRP A 173 -12.45 7.01 -39.13
CA TRP A 173 -12.94 5.76 -38.52
C TRP A 173 -14.14 5.16 -39.27
N GLY A 174 -14.19 3.83 -39.38
CA GLY A 174 -15.16 3.10 -40.20
C GLY A 174 -16.31 2.50 -39.40
N LEU A 175 -17.51 3.10 -39.48
CA LEU A 175 -18.75 2.58 -38.87
C LEU A 175 -19.35 1.41 -39.70
N ASN A 176 -18.60 0.33 -39.86
CA ASN A 176 -18.87 -0.76 -40.80
C ASN A 176 -20.22 -1.47 -40.55
N ASN A 177 -20.58 -1.74 -39.29
CA ASN A 177 -21.91 -2.18 -38.89
C ASN A 177 -22.26 -1.54 -37.52
N PRO A 178 -23.15 -0.54 -37.45
CA PRO A 178 -23.32 0.26 -36.22
C PRO A 178 -24.15 -0.39 -35.10
N GLY A 179 -24.59 -1.64 -35.23
CA GLY A 179 -25.52 -2.26 -34.27
C GLY A 179 -26.82 -1.46 -34.11
N ASP A 180 -27.23 -1.21 -32.87
CA ASP A 180 -28.29 -0.25 -32.53
C ASP A 180 -27.72 1.18 -32.28
N GLY A 181 -26.40 1.35 -32.21
CA GLY A 181 -25.73 2.65 -32.14
C GLY A 181 -24.22 2.57 -31.89
N ILE A 182 -23.47 3.51 -32.47
CA ILE A 182 -22.07 3.83 -32.10
C ILE A 182 -21.98 5.35 -31.93
N THR A 183 -21.49 5.81 -30.79
CA THR A 183 -21.40 7.24 -30.40
C THR A 183 -20.23 7.49 -29.46
N ILE A 184 -19.69 8.70 -29.43
CA ILE A 184 -18.76 9.13 -28.38
C ILE A 184 -19.54 9.76 -27.22
N VAL A 185 -19.12 9.45 -26.00
CA VAL A 185 -19.71 9.94 -24.74
C VAL A 185 -18.62 10.53 -23.85
N GLU A 186 -18.83 11.76 -23.40
CA GLU A 186 -17.87 12.52 -22.57
C GLU A 186 -18.05 12.16 -21.08
N ASN A 187 -16.94 12.02 -20.34
CA ASN A 187 -16.90 11.70 -18.90
C ASN A 187 -17.38 10.26 -18.55
N GLU A 188 -17.40 9.36 -19.54
CA GLU A 188 -17.81 7.95 -19.42
C GLU A 188 -16.64 6.95 -19.68
N GLY A 189 -15.44 7.49 -19.89
CA GLY A 189 -14.20 6.75 -20.12
C GLY A 189 -13.57 6.13 -18.87
N LEU A 190 -12.27 5.87 -18.96
CA LEU A 190 -11.47 5.17 -17.96
C LEU A 190 -11.18 6.07 -16.74
N THR A 191 -10.98 7.37 -16.96
CA THR A 191 -10.98 8.42 -15.93
C THR A 191 -12.24 9.28 -16.04
N GLY A 192 -12.69 9.91 -14.94
CA GLY A 192 -13.95 10.66 -14.88
C GLY A 192 -14.05 11.93 -15.75
N ASP A 193 -12.99 12.29 -16.46
CA ASP A 193 -12.86 13.39 -17.40
C ASP A 193 -12.60 12.92 -18.86
N SER A 194 -12.47 11.61 -19.08
CA SER A 194 -12.15 11.01 -20.38
C SER A 194 -13.39 10.63 -21.21
N GLN A 195 -13.20 10.53 -22.53
CA GLN A 195 -14.23 10.13 -23.49
C GLN A 195 -14.21 8.61 -23.70
N ALA A 196 -15.39 8.00 -23.82
CA ALA A 196 -15.52 6.64 -24.31
C ALA A 196 -16.26 6.58 -25.65
N ILE A 197 -15.92 5.60 -26.47
CA ILE A 197 -16.76 5.13 -27.56
C ILE A 197 -17.79 4.18 -26.94
N GLN A 198 -19.07 4.55 -27.00
CA GLN A 198 -20.19 3.67 -26.69
C GLN A 198 -20.61 2.90 -27.95
N LEU A 199 -20.68 1.57 -27.86
CA LEU A 199 -21.09 0.68 -28.95
C LEU A 199 -22.21 -0.24 -28.45
N ILE A 200 -23.39 -0.18 -29.07
CA ILE A 200 -24.62 -0.86 -28.62
C ILE A 200 -24.95 -2.01 -29.57
N ALA A 201 -24.90 -3.25 -29.08
CA ALA A 201 -25.19 -4.42 -29.88
C ALA A 201 -26.70 -4.57 -30.06
N SER A 202 -27.16 -4.71 -31.31
CA SER A 202 -28.58 -4.77 -31.64
C SER A 202 -29.34 -5.89 -30.92
N ALA A 203 -30.65 -5.72 -30.71
CA ALA A 203 -31.51 -6.79 -30.20
C ALA A 203 -31.57 -8.05 -31.11
N SER A 204 -30.99 -7.98 -32.31
CA SER A 204 -30.82 -9.10 -33.26
C SER A 204 -29.38 -9.62 -33.38
N SER A 205 -28.42 -9.06 -32.64
CA SER A 205 -27.01 -9.41 -32.74
C SER A 205 -26.74 -10.83 -32.25
N SER A 206 -26.04 -11.61 -33.07
CA SER A 206 -25.70 -13.01 -32.82
C SER A 206 -24.40 -13.48 -33.50
N GLU A 207 -23.68 -12.56 -34.16
CA GLU A 207 -22.47 -12.82 -34.96
C GLU A 207 -21.49 -11.65 -34.76
N PRO A 208 -20.17 -11.88 -34.62
CA PRO A 208 -19.18 -10.86 -34.27
C PRO A 208 -19.28 -9.54 -35.05
N TYR A 209 -19.56 -9.62 -36.34
CA TYR A 209 -19.65 -8.47 -37.25
C TYR A 209 -20.99 -7.72 -37.21
N ASN A 210 -21.95 -8.07 -36.33
CA ASN A 210 -23.22 -7.34 -36.19
C ASN A 210 -23.05 -5.98 -35.50
N LEU A 211 -21.92 -5.76 -34.82
CA LEU A 211 -21.46 -4.48 -34.30
C LEU A 211 -19.96 -4.38 -34.61
N GLN A 212 -19.58 -3.42 -35.45
CA GLN A 212 -18.24 -3.24 -35.98
C GLN A 212 -17.85 -1.77 -36.11
N LEU A 213 -16.75 -1.42 -35.45
CA LEU A 213 -15.99 -0.18 -35.63
C LEU A 213 -14.60 -0.52 -36.19
N ALA A 214 -14.19 0.11 -37.28
CA ALA A 214 -12.89 -0.06 -37.91
C ALA A 214 -11.98 1.16 -37.72
N THR A 215 -10.67 0.92 -37.62
CA THR A 215 -9.65 1.97 -37.53
C THR A 215 -9.46 2.74 -38.85
N PRO A 216 -8.81 3.92 -38.79
CA PRO A 216 -8.03 4.49 -39.89
C PRO A 216 -6.97 3.49 -40.42
N ASP A 217 -6.30 3.87 -41.51
CA ASP A 217 -5.06 3.21 -41.92
C ASP A 217 -3.98 3.47 -40.86
N ILE A 218 -3.39 2.42 -40.31
CA ILE A 218 -2.22 2.50 -39.42
C ILE A 218 -1.00 2.26 -40.30
N SER A 219 -0.09 3.23 -40.38
CA SER A 219 1.19 3.08 -41.09
C SER A 219 2.11 2.09 -40.38
N VAL A 220 2.77 1.20 -41.13
CA VAL A 220 3.65 0.16 -40.56
C VAL A 220 4.86 -0.15 -41.45
N GLU A 221 5.94 -0.59 -40.80
CA GLU A 221 7.04 -1.29 -41.43
C GLU A 221 6.80 -2.80 -41.35
N SER A 222 6.79 -3.47 -42.51
CA SER A 222 6.38 -4.89 -42.63
C SER A 222 7.29 -5.92 -41.95
N SER A 223 8.38 -5.48 -41.32
CA SER A 223 9.33 -6.30 -40.57
C SER A 223 9.30 -6.11 -39.06
N HIS A 224 8.45 -5.23 -38.53
CA HIS A 224 8.35 -4.92 -37.10
C HIS A 224 7.17 -5.65 -36.44
N GLU A 225 7.29 -5.92 -35.13
CA GLU A 225 6.18 -6.35 -34.28
C GLU A 225 5.41 -5.15 -33.71
N TYR A 226 4.07 -5.22 -33.69
CA TYR A 226 3.22 -4.14 -33.18
C TYR A 226 2.37 -4.61 -31.99
N GLU A 227 2.44 -3.91 -30.86
CA GLU A 227 1.53 -4.13 -29.74
C GLU A 227 0.23 -3.33 -29.94
N ILE A 228 -0.92 -4.01 -29.87
CA ILE A 228 -2.24 -3.36 -29.79
C ILE A 228 -2.76 -3.50 -28.37
N SER A 229 -3.20 -2.39 -27.78
CA SER A 229 -3.91 -2.40 -26.50
C SER A 229 -5.06 -1.39 -26.43
N PHE A 230 -6.07 -1.70 -25.62
CA PHE A 230 -7.20 -0.81 -25.34
C PHE A 230 -7.91 -1.23 -24.05
N TYR A 231 -8.62 -0.30 -23.41
CA TYR A 231 -9.50 -0.60 -22.28
C TYR A 231 -10.96 -0.71 -22.73
N ILE A 232 -11.66 -1.72 -22.21
CA ILE A 232 -13.07 -1.99 -22.50
C ILE A 232 -13.84 -2.45 -21.25
N LYS A 233 -15.10 -2.02 -21.12
CA LYS A 233 -16.10 -2.56 -20.18
C LYS A 233 -17.45 -2.76 -20.88
N SER A 234 -18.38 -3.47 -20.25
CA SER A 234 -19.77 -3.62 -20.74
C SER A 234 -20.81 -3.67 -19.62
N ASP A 235 -22.03 -3.23 -19.91
CA ASP A 235 -23.16 -3.20 -18.96
C ASP A 235 -23.62 -4.60 -18.48
N LEU A 236 -23.43 -5.60 -19.32
CA LEU A 236 -23.69 -7.01 -19.10
C LEU A 236 -22.42 -7.83 -19.35
N THR A 237 -22.46 -9.15 -19.14
CA THR A 237 -21.42 -10.06 -19.63
C THR A 237 -21.37 -9.98 -21.16
N GLY A 238 -20.35 -9.33 -21.70
CA GLY A 238 -20.15 -9.09 -23.12
C GLY A 238 -19.10 -10.02 -23.73
N LYS A 239 -18.99 -9.99 -25.07
CA LYS A 239 -18.00 -10.77 -25.82
C LYS A 239 -17.59 -10.06 -27.10
N GLY A 240 -16.29 -10.01 -27.37
CA GLY A 240 -15.73 -9.32 -28.51
C GLY A 240 -14.46 -9.97 -29.06
N ARG A 241 -14.09 -9.64 -30.29
CA ARG A 241 -12.78 -10.00 -30.88
C ARG A 241 -12.21 -8.85 -31.68
N ILE A 242 -10.97 -9.01 -32.13
CA ILE A 242 -10.36 -8.15 -33.16
C ILE A 242 -10.29 -8.91 -34.49
N SER A 243 -10.64 -8.25 -35.60
CA SER A 243 -10.46 -8.78 -36.96
C SER A 243 -9.67 -7.80 -37.84
N PHE A 244 -8.73 -8.31 -38.63
CA PHE A 244 -7.82 -7.50 -39.47
C PHE A 244 -8.22 -7.48 -40.94
N ASP A 245 -7.61 -6.58 -41.70
CA ASP A 245 -7.75 -6.49 -43.15
C ASP A 245 -6.84 -7.48 -43.93
N ALA A 246 -6.79 -7.32 -45.25
CA ALA A 246 -6.03 -8.18 -46.14
C ALA A 246 -4.49 -8.02 -46.06
N ASN A 247 -3.96 -7.06 -45.30
CA ASN A 247 -2.52 -6.79 -45.19
C ASN A 247 -1.86 -7.59 -44.05
N VAL A 248 -2.62 -8.02 -43.04
CA VAL A 248 -2.19 -8.98 -42.02
C VAL A 248 -2.42 -10.43 -42.51
N THR A 249 -1.59 -11.37 -42.10
CA THR A 249 -1.70 -12.78 -42.54
C THR A 249 -2.85 -13.51 -41.84
N ASN A 250 -2.98 -13.35 -40.53
CA ASN A 250 -4.02 -13.95 -39.71
C ASN A 250 -5.14 -12.94 -39.39
N GLN A 251 -6.15 -12.89 -40.26
CA GLN A 251 -7.28 -11.94 -40.15
C GLN A 251 -8.19 -12.14 -38.92
N TYR A 252 -8.11 -13.29 -38.26
CA TYR A 252 -8.95 -13.65 -37.11
C TYR A 252 -8.10 -14.38 -36.06
N PRO A 253 -7.17 -13.68 -35.40
CA PRO A 253 -6.19 -14.32 -34.53
C PRO A 253 -6.83 -14.84 -33.24
N TYR A 254 -6.27 -15.94 -32.73
CA TYR A 254 -6.50 -16.37 -31.37
C TYR A 254 -5.34 -15.84 -30.53
N LYS A 255 -5.61 -15.20 -29.41
CA LYS A 255 -4.60 -14.59 -28.51
C LYS A 255 -4.99 -14.85 -27.04
N ASP A 256 -4.04 -14.69 -26.14
CA ASP A 256 -4.30 -14.49 -24.70
C ASP A 256 -4.54 -12.99 -24.49
N TRP A 257 -5.80 -12.56 -24.70
CA TRP A 257 -6.19 -11.14 -24.76
C TRP A 257 -5.89 -10.33 -23.50
N TYR A 258 -5.67 -11.00 -22.37
CA TYR A 258 -5.41 -10.41 -21.05
C TYR A 258 -3.98 -10.69 -20.55
N ASN A 259 -3.10 -11.26 -21.38
CA ASN A 259 -1.72 -11.63 -21.05
C ASN A 259 -1.59 -12.41 -19.73
N THR A 260 -2.48 -13.38 -19.53
CA THR A 260 -2.60 -14.19 -18.31
C THR A 260 -1.62 -15.38 -18.24
N GLY A 261 -0.96 -15.71 -19.35
CA GLY A 261 -0.28 -17.00 -19.55
C GLY A 261 -1.27 -18.15 -19.83
N GLY A 262 -2.49 -17.82 -20.28
CA GLY A 262 -3.63 -18.72 -20.39
C GLY A 262 -3.80 -19.41 -21.74
N GLU A 263 -4.97 -20.01 -21.97
CA GLU A 263 -5.34 -20.56 -23.27
C GLU A 263 -5.70 -19.45 -24.28
N PHE A 264 -5.20 -19.58 -25.52
CA PHE A 264 -5.47 -18.62 -26.58
C PHE A 264 -6.89 -18.81 -27.13
N THR A 265 -7.66 -17.71 -27.20
CA THR A 265 -9.09 -17.73 -27.55
C THR A 265 -9.41 -16.84 -28.74
N GLU A 266 -10.50 -17.15 -29.46
CA GLU A 266 -10.97 -16.37 -30.61
C GLU A 266 -11.50 -14.97 -30.24
N ALA A 267 -11.93 -14.81 -28.98
CA ALA A 267 -12.70 -13.67 -28.50
C ALA A 267 -12.55 -13.54 -26.98
N PHE A 268 -12.41 -12.30 -26.52
CA PHE A 268 -12.35 -11.90 -25.12
C PHE A 268 -13.75 -11.68 -24.51
N GLU A 269 -13.86 -11.69 -23.18
CA GLU A 269 -15.13 -11.58 -22.45
C GLU A 269 -15.09 -10.40 -21.48
N THR A 270 -16.13 -9.55 -21.54
CA THR A 270 -16.17 -8.25 -20.85
C THR A 270 -17.23 -8.23 -19.75
N ASN A 271 -17.02 -7.39 -18.72
CA ASN A 271 -17.97 -7.15 -17.65
C ASN A 271 -18.01 -5.65 -17.26
N SER A 272 -18.69 -5.30 -16.16
CA SER A 272 -18.88 -3.90 -15.73
C SER A 272 -17.59 -3.19 -15.30
N GLN A 273 -16.53 -3.93 -14.99
CA GLN A 273 -15.20 -3.40 -14.69
C GLN A 273 -14.41 -3.11 -15.96
N TRP A 274 -13.58 -2.07 -15.93
CA TRP A 274 -12.63 -1.77 -17.01
C TRP A 274 -11.53 -2.85 -17.09
N GLN A 275 -11.37 -3.46 -18.26
CA GLN A 275 -10.37 -4.50 -18.54
C GLN A 275 -9.45 -4.07 -19.69
N GLN A 276 -8.15 -4.28 -19.58
CA GLN A 276 -7.20 -4.07 -20.68
C GLN A 276 -7.19 -5.28 -21.61
N VAL A 277 -7.53 -5.10 -22.88
CA VAL A 277 -7.15 -6.07 -23.93
C VAL A 277 -5.79 -5.64 -24.46
N LYS A 278 -4.83 -6.56 -24.53
CA LYS A 278 -3.44 -6.30 -24.97
C LYS A 278 -2.84 -7.52 -25.67
N PHE A 279 -2.30 -7.34 -26.89
CA PHE A 279 -1.71 -8.43 -27.68
C PHE A 279 -0.80 -7.90 -28.81
N THR A 280 0.22 -8.68 -29.19
CA THR A 280 1.13 -8.37 -30.31
C THR A 280 0.58 -8.84 -31.65
N VAL A 281 0.92 -8.13 -32.74
CA VAL A 281 0.74 -8.50 -34.15
C VAL A 281 2.11 -8.68 -34.79
N ASP A 282 2.36 -9.88 -35.29
CA ASP A 282 3.67 -10.44 -35.63
C ASP A 282 3.74 -10.99 -37.07
N ASP A 283 2.67 -10.81 -37.87
CA ASP A 283 2.48 -11.47 -39.16
C ASP A 283 1.96 -10.56 -40.30
N ILE A 284 2.38 -9.29 -40.26
CA ILE A 284 2.22 -8.30 -41.34
C ILE A 284 2.89 -8.80 -42.63
N LYS A 285 2.33 -8.48 -43.80
CA LYS A 285 2.86 -8.98 -45.09
C LYS A 285 4.03 -8.14 -45.60
N PRO A 286 5.08 -8.75 -46.21
CA PRO A 286 6.30 -8.05 -46.65
C PRO A 286 6.17 -6.93 -47.69
N ASP A 287 4.99 -6.73 -48.27
CA ASP A 287 4.68 -5.66 -49.24
C ASP A 287 3.64 -4.65 -48.68
N ALA A 288 3.27 -4.75 -47.40
CA ALA A 288 2.27 -3.90 -46.76
C ALA A 288 2.92 -2.69 -46.08
N THR A 289 2.36 -1.50 -46.35
CA THR A 289 2.74 -0.22 -45.70
C THR A 289 1.68 0.30 -44.73
N THR A 290 0.50 -0.32 -44.70
CA THR A 290 -0.56 -0.04 -43.71
C THR A 290 -1.27 -1.32 -43.28
N PHE A 291 -1.95 -1.31 -42.14
CA PHE A 291 -3.06 -2.24 -41.85
C PHE A 291 -4.24 -1.52 -41.17
N LYS A 292 -5.38 -2.22 -41.12
CA LYS A 292 -6.54 -1.85 -40.31
C LYS A 292 -7.03 -3.03 -39.47
N PHE A 293 -7.71 -2.71 -38.37
CA PHE A 293 -8.48 -3.69 -37.61
C PHE A 293 -9.88 -3.19 -37.27
N ASN A 294 -10.73 -4.13 -36.86
CA ASN A 294 -12.11 -3.90 -36.45
C ASN A 294 -12.31 -4.41 -35.01
N PHE A 295 -13.06 -3.66 -34.21
CA PHE A 295 -13.68 -4.13 -32.98
C PHE A 295 -14.97 -4.87 -33.34
N ASP A 296 -14.95 -6.20 -33.31
CA ASP A 296 -16.09 -7.07 -33.61
C ASP A 296 -16.82 -7.42 -32.30
N LEU A 297 -17.89 -6.70 -31.97
CA LEU A 297 -18.59 -6.78 -30.67
C LEU A 297 -20.03 -7.35 -30.77
N GLY A 298 -20.39 -7.89 -31.93
CA GLY A 298 -21.76 -8.32 -32.28
C GLY A 298 -22.21 -9.69 -31.77
N TYR A 299 -21.45 -10.37 -30.90
CA TYR A 299 -21.77 -11.74 -30.45
C TYR A 299 -23.10 -11.87 -29.68
N LEU A 300 -23.46 -10.87 -28.89
CA LEU A 300 -24.53 -10.94 -27.90
C LEU A 300 -25.52 -9.78 -28.10
N PRO A 301 -26.85 -10.01 -28.02
CA PRO A 301 -27.85 -8.99 -28.27
C PRO A 301 -28.07 -8.08 -27.05
N GLY A 302 -28.14 -6.77 -27.29
CA GLY A 302 -28.48 -5.77 -26.27
C GLY A 302 -27.39 -5.45 -25.25
N VAL A 303 -26.14 -5.83 -25.52
CA VAL A 303 -24.97 -5.45 -24.68
C VAL A 303 -24.47 -4.08 -25.11
N THR A 304 -24.23 -3.20 -24.15
CA THR A 304 -23.56 -1.91 -24.34
C THR A 304 -22.10 -2.05 -23.94
N TYR A 305 -21.19 -1.75 -24.87
CA TYR A 305 -19.75 -1.70 -24.63
C TYR A 305 -19.28 -0.24 -24.54
N LEU A 306 -18.29 0.01 -23.71
CA LEU A 306 -17.56 1.28 -23.64
C LEU A 306 -16.08 0.98 -23.84
N ILE A 307 -15.44 1.64 -24.81
CA ILE A 307 -14.00 1.61 -25.07
C ILE A 307 -13.44 3.01 -24.78
N ASP A 308 -12.40 3.11 -23.97
CA ASP A 308 -11.78 4.42 -23.67
C ASP A 308 -11.03 4.99 -24.89
N VAL A 309 -11.24 6.27 -25.20
CA VAL A 309 -10.64 6.95 -26.38
C VAL A 309 -9.16 7.28 -26.18
N ASN A 310 -8.73 7.59 -24.96
CA ASN A 310 -7.35 7.97 -24.67
C ASN A 310 -6.40 6.76 -24.61
N ASN A 311 -6.93 5.58 -24.28
CA ASN A 311 -6.14 4.36 -24.09
C ASN A 311 -6.19 3.34 -25.25
N ILE A 312 -6.76 3.67 -26.41
CA ILE A 312 -6.57 2.86 -27.63
C ILE A 312 -5.17 3.12 -28.21
N SER A 313 -4.30 2.12 -28.18
CA SER A 313 -2.91 2.25 -28.63
C SER A 313 -2.50 1.15 -29.62
N VAL A 314 -1.71 1.54 -30.61
CA VAL A 314 -0.93 0.64 -31.47
C VAL A 314 0.51 1.12 -31.41
N VAL A 315 1.44 0.28 -30.96
CA VAL A 315 2.82 0.67 -30.66
C VAL A 315 3.77 -0.19 -31.48
N ASP A 316 4.66 0.44 -32.23
CA ASP A 316 5.79 -0.24 -32.87
C ASP A 316 6.80 -0.68 -31.79
N LEU A 317 7.13 -1.96 -31.73
CA LEU A 317 8.05 -2.52 -30.73
C LEU A 317 9.52 -2.54 -31.18
N ASP A 318 9.79 -2.32 -32.47
CA ASP A 318 11.12 -2.36 -33.07
C ASP A 318 11.62 -0.97 -33.53
N ALA A 319 10.77 0.06 -33.47
CA ALA A 319 11.11 1.45 -33.82
C ALA A 319 12.35 1.98 -33.07
N GLU A 320 13.26 2.64 -33.80
CA GLU A 320 14.37 3.37 -33.18
C GLU A 320 13.83 4.61 -32.42
N ALA A 321 14.43 4.90 -31.26
CA ALA A 321 13.95 5.94 -30.35
C ALA A 321 14.22 7.36 -30.89
N GLU A 322 13.23 7.96 -31.54
CA GLU A 322 13.29 9.33 -32.07
C GLU A 322 13.34 10.38 -30.95
N THR A 323 14.09 11.47 -31.15
CA THR A 323 14.13 12.59 -30.18
C THR A 323 12.92 13.49 -30.30
N VAL A 324 12.28 13.82 -29.18
CA VAL A 324 11.12 14.72 -29.13
C VAL A 324 11.50 16.08 -29.71
N ASN A 325 10.78 16.50 -30.76
CA ASN A 325 10.93 17.81 -31.36
C ASN A 325 9.92 18.79 -30.75
N LEU A 326 10.42 19.81 -30.05
CA LEU A 326 9.64 20.89 -29.44
C LEU A 326 9.07 21.89 -30.48
N ILE A 327 9.50 21.79 -31.75
CA ILE A 327 9.06 22.62 -32.87
C ILE A 327 8.17 21.79 -33.82
N THR A 328 6.91 22.19 -33.96
CA THR A 328 5.96 21.61 -34.93
C THR A 328 6.15 22.22 -36.33
N ASN A 329 5.84 21.45 -37.38
CA ASN A 329 6.02 21.85 -38.80
C ASN A 329 7.43 22.46 -39.06
N GLY A 330 8.48 21.82 -38.54
CA GLY A 330 9.88 22.20 -38.78
C GLY A 330 10.49 21.55 -40.02
N ASP A 331 9.84 20.50 -40.53
CA ASP A 331 10.03 19.82 -41.81
C ASP A 331 9.33 20.55 -42.98
N PHE A 332 8.27 21.31 -42.69
CA PHE A 332 7.47 22.09 -43.66
C PHE A 332 6.65 21.24 -44.66
N GLU A 333 6.58 19.91 -44.49
CA GLU A 333 5.88 18.99 -45.39
C GLU A 333 4.35 19.18 -45.41
N SER A 334 3.79 19.99 -44.50
CA SER A 334 2.42 20.51 -44.62
C SER A 334 2.18 21.36 -45.88
N GLY A 335 3.24 21.78 -46.57
CA GLY A 335 3.17 22.76 -47.67
C GLY A 335 2.81 24.17 -47.18
N THR A 336 3.03 24.46 -45.89
CA THR A 336 2.76 25.73 -45.23
C THR A 336 3.85 26.11 -44.24
N LEU A 337 3.84 27.36 -43.75
CA LEU A 337 4.69 27.81 -42.65
C LEU A 337 3.94 27.91 -41.31
N ASP A 338 2.68 27.47 -41.19
CA ASP A 338 1.94 27.56 -39.91
C ASP A 338 2.56 26.58 -38.89
N PRO A 339 2.81 26.93 -37.60
CA PRO A 339 2.42 28.16 -36.89
C PRO A 339 3.49 29.28 -36.89
N TRP A 340 4.54 29.18 -37.71
CA TRP A 340 5.63 30.15 -37.74
C TRP A 340 5.20 31.54 -38.21
N THR A 341 5.66 32.56 -37.51
CA THR A 341 5.41 33.99 -37.82
C THR A 341 6.74 34.73 -38.05
N GLY A 342 6.72 36.06 -38.19
CA GLY A 342 7.98 36.82 -38.25
C GLY A 342 7.82 38.33 -38.40
N TYR A 343 8.90 39.05 -38.10
CA TYR A 343 8.99 40.51 -38.14
C TYR A 343 10.08 40.94 -39.13
N GLY A 344 9.83 41.95 -39.98
CA GLY A 344 10.74 42.20 -41.10
C GLY A 344 10.76 43.62 -41.67
N ASN A 345 11.98 44.11 -41.91
CA ASN A 345 12.32 45.30 -42.70
C ASN A 345 12.13 45.03 -44.20
N SER A 346 10.88 44.79 -44.62
CA SER A 346 10.50 44.38 -45.98
C SER A 346 11.05 43.02 -46.44
N SER A 347 11.54 42.17 -45.53
CA SER A 347 11.91 40.78 -45.82
C SER A 347 10.68 39.88 -46.04
N THR A 348 10.79 38.85 -46.90
CA THR A 348 9.71 37.88 -47.14
C THR A 348 10.00 36.52 -46.51
N ARG A 349 8.92 35.76 -46.26
CA ARG A 349 8.88 34.42 -45.65
C ARG A 349 7.89 33.61 -46.45
N GLU A 350 8.36 32.58 -47.14
CA GLU A 350 7.56 31.81 -48.08
C GLU A 350 7.91 30.32 -47.91
N VAL A 351 6.95 29.42 -48.11
CA VAL A 351 7.27 28.00 -48.32
C VAL A 351 7.78 27.83 -49.76
N SER A 352 8.74 26.93 -49.95
CA SER A 352 9.32 26.64 -51.26
C SER A 352 8.36 25.92 -52.20
N ALA A 353 8.81 25.63 -53.43
CA ALA A 353 8.11 24.68 -54.30
C ALA A 353 8.49 23.24 -53.93
N GLU A 354 7.54 22.31 -54.07
CA GLU A 354 7.75 20.86 -53.88
C GLU A 354 8.99 20.35 -54.67
N GLY A 355 9.86 19.61 -53.99
CA GLY A 355 11.16 19.15 -54.49
C GLY A 355 12.33 20.14 -54.29
N ALA A 356 12.17 21.22 -53.52
CA ALA A 356 13.23 22.22 -53.28
C ALA A 356 13.91 22.13 -51.90
N GLY A 357 13.47 21.20 -51.05
CA GLY A 357 14.00 20.91 -49.72
C GLY A 357 15.39 20.26 -49.72
N TYR A 358 15.77 19.75 -48.56
CA TYR A 358 16.95 18.92 -48.40
C TYR A 358 16.75 17.60 -49.16
N GLY A 359 17.84 17.05 -49.71
CA GLY A 359 17.78 15.85 -50.56
C GLY A 359 17.14 16.02 -51.95
N ASP A 360 16.76 17.26 -52.35
CA ASP A 360 15.93 17.55 -53.54
C ASP A 360 14.52 16.90 -53.47
N THR A 361 14.02 16.75 -52.25
CA THR A 361 12.68 16.27 -51.88
C THR A 361 11.90 17.34 -51.10
N GLY A 362 10.60 17.14 -50.88
CA GLY A 362 9.81 17.92 -49.92
C GLY A 362 9.75 19.44 -50.16
N TYR A 363 9.44 20.17 -49.10
CA TYR A 363 9.36 21.62 -49.04
C TYR A 363 10.57 22.19 -48.27
N ALA A 364 10.55 23.50 -48.03
CA ALA A 364 11.53 24.22 -47.22
C ALA A 364 10.98 25.61 -46.90
N MET A 365 11.43 26.17 -45.78
CA MET A 365 11.20 27.57 -45.46
C MET A 365 12.19 28.48 -46.19
N VAL A 366 11.69 29.49 -46.89
CA VAL A 366 12.47 30.45 -47.68
C VAL A 366 12.40 31.82 -47.02
N LEU A 367 13.56 32.36 -46.62
CA LEU A 367 13.70 33.64 -45.93
C LEU A 367 14.50 34.62 -46.80
N THR A 368 13.85 35.65 -47.34
CA THR A 368 14.49 36.63 -48.24
C THR A 368 14.67 37.97 -47.55
N ASN A 369 15.91 38.43 -47.36
CA ASN A 369 16.20 39.77 -46.86
C ASN A 369 16.72 40.70 -47.97
N PRO A 370 16.01 41.78 -48.34
CA PRO A 370 16.40 42.64 -49.45
C PRO A 370 17.58 43.56 -49.16
N THR A 371 17.90 43.85 -47.89
CA THR A 371 18.93 44.83 -47.50
C THR A 371 19.58 44.50 -46.16
N VAL A 372 20.90 44.70 -46.06
CA VAL A 372 21.65 44.61 -44.80
C VAL A 372 21.06 45.58 -43.77
N ALA A 373 20.70 45.03 -42.61
CA ALA A 373 20.03 45.68 -41.48
C ALA A 373 20.69 45.23 -40.16
N GLN A 374 20.09 45.50 -39.00
CA GLN A 374 20.44 44.79 -37.76
C GLN A 374 19.87 43.36 -37.77
N SER A 375 20.43 42.43 -36.99
CA SER A 375 20.02 41.01 -36.97
C SER A 375 18.50 40.85 -36.78
N TYR A 376 17.97 41.49 -35.73
CA TYR A 376 16.57 41.52 -35.33
C TYR A 376 15.64 42.33 -36.26
N GLU A 377 16.16 43.02 -37.28
CA GLU A 377 15.32 43.71 -38.27
C GLU A 377 14.80 42.76 -39.37
N ALA A 378 15.22 41.49 -39.38
CA ALA A 378 14.52 40.43 -40.09
C ALA A 378 14.57 39.11 -39.28
N GLN A 379 13.42 38.75 -38.70
CA GLN A 379 13.23 37.59 -37.83
C GLN A 379 12.19 36.61 -38.39
N GLN A 380 12.41 35.31 -38.18
CA GLN A 380 11.39 34.27 -38.33
C GLN A 380 11.21 33.61 -36.96
N VAL A 381 9.96 33.44 -36.51
CA VAL A 381 9.61 33.22 -35.10
C VAL A 381 8.68 32.00 -34.97
N TYR A 382 9.11 31.01 -34.19
CA TYR A 382 8.25 30.02 -33.57
C TYR A 382 7.94 30.47 -32.13
N GLU A 383 6.70 30.32 -31.69
CA GLU A 383 6.24 30.69 -30.34
C GLU A 383 5.62 29.47 -29.68
N PHE A 384 6.08 29.16 -28.45
CA PHE A 384 5.67 27.96 -27.72
C PHE A 384 4.45 28.26 -26.84
N ASP A 385 3.53 27.29 -26.70
CA ASP A 385 2.36 27.41 -25.81
C ASP A 385 2.74 27.61 -24.32
N ALA A 386 3.93 27.14 -23.93
CA ALA A 386 4.54 27.36 -22.62
C ALA A 386 6.04 27.70 -22.77
N PRO A 387 6.61 28.54 -21.87
CA PRO A 387 8.04 28.85 -21.90
C PRO A 387 8.95 27.62 -21.71
N LEU A 388 10.14 27.68 -22.30
CA LEU A 388 11.19 26.68 -22.16
C LEU A 388 11.78 26.66 -20.73
N GLU A 389 12.14 25.46 -20.25
CA GLU A 389 12.67 25.27 -18.90
C GLU A 389 14.04 25.97 -18.68
N GLN A 390 14.16 26.70 -17.57
CA GLN A 390 15.39 27.40 -17.21
C GLN A 390 16.51 26.43 -16.83
N GLY A 391 17.65 26.53 -17.52
CA GLY A 391 18.86 25.74 -17.22
C GLY A 391 19.00 24.43 -17.97
N THR A 392 17.96 23.99 -18.70
CA THR A 392 17.97 22.76 -19.51
C THR A 392 18.75 22.98 -20.81
N GLU A 393 19.69 22.09 -21.15
CA GLU A 393 20.48 22.21 -22.38
C GLU A 393 19.67 21.70 -23.58
N LEU A 394 19.26 22.63 -24.46
CA LEU A 394 18.47 22.33 -25.64
C LEU A 394 19.38 22.27 -26.87
N THR A 395 19.35 21.15 -27.60
CA THR A 395 20.00 21.00 -28.89
C THR A 395 19.04 21.42 -29.99
N PHE A 396 19.43 22.37 -30.85
CA PHE A 396 18.77 22.58 -32.13
C PHE A 396 19.59 22.03 -33.29
N SER A 397 18.90 21.54 -34.31
CA SER A 397 19.48 21.24 -35.62
C SER A 397 18.56 21.65 -36.76
N PHE A 398 19.14 21.93 -37.92
CA PHE A 398 18.43 22.19 -39.17
C PHE A 398 19.39 22.11 -40.35
N TYR A 399 18.87 21.88 -41.55
CA TYR A 399 19.61 22.07 -42.79
C TYR A 399 19.43 23.50 -43.31
N ILE A 400 20.49 24.11 -43.84
CA ILE A 400 20.46 25.46 -44.41
C ILE A 400 21.34 25.59 -45.66
N LYS A 401 20.92 26.46 -46.58
CA LYS A 401 21.73 27.01 -47.70
C LYS A 401 21.36 28.48 -47.93
N ALA A 402 22.29 29.26 -48.47
CA ALA A 402 22.06 30.65 -48.90
C ALA A 402 22.38 30.86 -50.39
N GLU A 403 21.74 31.81 -51.06
CA GLU A 403 22.09 32.18 -52.44
C GLU A 403 23.45 32.91 -52.54
N THR A 404 23.93 33.48 -51.44
CA THR A 404 25.27 34.04 -51.30
C THR A 404 25.77 33.76 -49.88
N ALA A 405 27.02 33.34 -49.74
CA ALA A 405 27.61 32.99 -48.44
C ALA A 405 27.49 34.17 -47.46
N SER A 406 26.90 33.89 -46.29
CA SER A 406 26.28 34.87 -45.39
C SER A 406 26.21 34.33 -43.96
N SER A 407 25.81 35.16 -42.99
CA SER A 407 25.53 34.73 -41.61
C SER A 407 24.05 34.85 -41.23
N ILE A 408 23.60 33.97 -40.33
CA ILE A 408 22.37 34.12 -39.53
C ILE A 408 22.69 33.90 -38.05
N GLN A 409 21.69 34.06 -37.18
CA GLN A 409 21.77 33.74 -35.75
C GLN A 409 20.48 33.08 -35.28
N VAL A 410 20.54 32.30 -34.21
CA VAL A 410 19.35 31.79 -33.50
C VAL A 410 19.29 32.43 -32.11
N GLU A 411 18.10 32.83 -31.69
CA GLU A 411 17.83 33.31 -30.33
C GLU A 411 16.63 32.61 -29.67
N PHE A 412 16.68 32.47 -28.34
CA PHE A 412 15.50 32.28 -27.51
C PHE A 412 15.09 33.62 -26.91
N GLN A 413 13.85 34.05 -27.06
CA GLN A 413 13.41 35.39 -26.64
C GLN A 413 12.28 35.34 -25.58
N SER A 414 12.33 36.25 -24.61
CA SER A 414 11.27 36.50 -23.62
C SER A 414 10.36 37.68 -24.03
N PRO A 415 9.16 37.86 -23.44
CA PRO A 415 8.23 38.94 -23.79
C PRO A 415 8.74 40.38 -23.59
N ASP A 416 9.87 40.57 -22.90
CA ASP A 416 10.55 41.86 -22.72
C ASP A 416 11.63 42.15 -23.78
N TYR A 417 11.78 41.28 -24.79
CA TYR A 417 12.82 41.27 -25.82
C TYR A 417 14.25 41.01 -25.28
N SER A 418 14.40 40.53 -24.04
CA SER A 418 15.66 39.89 -23.63
C SER A 418 15.77 38.51 -24.28
N ALA A 419 17.00 38.09 -24.59
CA ALA A 419 17.23 36.86 -25.33
C ALA A 419 18.54 36.14 -24.97
N ASP A 420 18.55 34.83 -25.20
CA ASP A 420 19.75 33.98 -25.20
C ASP A 420 20.13 33.66 -26.65
N TYR A 421 21.43 33.64 -26.95
CA TYR A 421 21.94 33.67 -28.32
C TYR A 421 22.84 32.48 -28.66
N SER A 422 22.64 31.84 -29.82
CA SER A 422 23.52 30.81 -30.37
C SER A 422 24.91 31.31 -30.79
N GLY A 423 25.06 32.64 -30.91
CA GLY A 423 26.10 33.27 -31.71
C GLY A 423 25.87 33.12 -33.22
N ALA A 424 26.68 33.80 -34.02
CA ALA A 424 26.57 33.79 -35.47
C ALA A 424 26.87 32.40 -36.08
N ILE A 425 26.09 32.05 -37.11
CA ILE A 425 26.14 30.81 -37.86
C ILE A 425 26.50 31.16 -39.31
N GLU A 426 27.67 30.73 -39.76
CA GLU A 426 28.15 30.90 -41.14
C GLU A 426 27.42 29.92 -42.09
N VAL A 427 26.86 30.44 -43.18
CA VAL A 427 26.02 29.70 -44.14
C VAL A 427 26.66 29.69 -45.53
N GLY A 428 26.83 28.49 -46.08
CA GLY A 428 27.35 28.26 -47.44
C GLY A 428 26.28 28.27 -48.54
N THR A 429 26.73 28.22 -49.80
CA THR A 429 25.85 28.14 -50.99
C THR A 429 25.47 26.70 -51.37
N SER A 430 25.43 25.80 -50.40
CA SER A 430 25.09 24.38 -50.54
C SER A 430 24.48 23.92 -49.22
N TRP A 431 23.56 22.97 -49.26
CA TRP A 431 22.92 22.42 -48.06
C TRP A 431 23.98 21.93 -47.06
N MET A 432 23.91 22.45 -45.84
CA MET A 432 24.74 22.06 -44.70
C MET A 432 23.89 21.93 -43.45
N GLN A 433 24.16 20.92 -42.62
CA GLN A 433 23.50 20.75 -41.33
C GLN A 433 24.15 21.66 -40.29
N ILE A 434 23.32 22.37 -39.53
CA ILE A 434 23.70 23.05 -38.30
C ILE A 434 23.27 22.16 -37.13
N VAL A 435 24.14 22.04 -36.12
CA VAL A 435 23.81 21.46 -34.81
C VAL A 435 24.47 22.32 -33.73
N ARG A 436 23.70 22.75 -32.72
CA ARG A 436 24.16 23.60 -31.61
C ARG A 436 23.36 23.32 -30.35
N THR A 437 23.98 23.56 -29.18
CA THR A 437 23.25 23.66 -27.92
C THR A 437 23.05 25.12 -27.50
N ILE A 438 21.98 25.36 -26.75
CA ILE A 438 21.61 26.64 -26.15
C ILE A 438 20.79 26.35 -24.87
N THR A 439 21.01 27.13 -23.81
CA THR A 439 20.38 26.93 -22.51
C THR A 439 19.53 28.15 -22.16
N PRO A 440 18.22 28.02 -21.91
CA PRO A 440 17.39 29.13 -21.43
C PRO A 440 17.93 29.67 -20.10
N SER A 441 18.36 30.93 -20.07
CA SER A 441 18.96 31.55 -18.88
C SER A 441 17.93 32.04 -17.85
N VAL A 442 16.66 32.14 -18.26
CA VAL A 442 15.49 32.55 -17.47
C VAL A 442 14.26 31.73 -17.88
N ALA A 443 13.28 31.60 -16.98
CA ALA A 443 12.11 30.72 -17.12
C ALA A 443 10.94 31.28 -17.95
N ASP A 444 11.14 32.35 -18.73
CA ASP A 444 10.10 32.99 -19.56
C ASP A 444 10.47 33.06 -21.06
N ARG A 445 11.44 32.25 -21.49
CA ARG A 445 11.83 32.09 -22.90
C ARG A 445 10.74 31.37 -23.70
N GLY A 446 9.85 32.15 -24.31
CA GLY A 446 8.65 31.66 -25.02
C GLY A 446 8.76 31.57 -26.55
N LYS A 447 9.91 31.92 -27.15
CA LYS A 447 10.08 31.95 -28.62
C LYS A 447 11.42 31.38 -29.06
N PHE A 448 11.45 30.66 -30.18
CA PHE A 448 12.65 30.28 -30.93
C PHE A 448 12.68 31.07 -32.24
N ILE A 449 13.79 31.76 -32.52
CA ILE A 449 13.84 32.79 -33.56
C ILE A 449 15.09 32.63 -34.44
N PHE A 450 14.92 32.70 -35.76
CA PHE A 450 16.01 32.92 -36.72
C PHE A 450 16.16 34.41 -37.04
N ASP A 451 17.32 34.97 -36.67
CA ASP A 451 17.77 36.32 -37.00
C ASP A 451 18.56 36.30 -38.33
N PHE A 452 18.07 37.00 -39.35
CA PHE A 452 18.67 37.02 -40.69
C PHE A 452 18.86 38.43 -41.30
N GLY A 453 18.69 39.48 -40.51
CA GLY A 453 18.76 40.88 -40.97
C GLY A 453 20.14 41.38 -41.40
N GLU A 454 21.24 40.81 -40.90
CA GLU A 454 22.60 41.25 -41.24
C GLU A 454 23.01 40.93 -42.70
N SER A 455 22.32 39.98 -43.35
CA SER A 455 22.71 39.43 -44.64
C SER A 455 21.66 39.70 -45.71
N ALA A 456 22.02 40.42 -46.78
CA ALA A 456 21.14 40.69 -47.92
C ALA A 456 21.15 39.51 -48.92
N THR A 457 20.44 38.43 -48.59
CA THR A 457 20.37 37.21 -49.41
C THR A 457 19.04 36.46 -49.19
N THR A 458 18.88 35.36 -49.93
CA THR A 458 17.82 34.37 -49.73
C THR A 458 18.40 33.16 -49.02
N PHE A 459 17.80 32.76 -47.90
CA PHE A 459 18.09 31.53 -47.20
C PHE A 459 17.00 30.49 -47.46
N TYR A 460 17.38 29.22 -47.50
CA TYR A 460 16.46 28.08 -47.48
C TYR A 460 16.81 27.26 -46.24
N ILE A 461 15.83 27.01 -45.38
CA ILE A 461 15.95 26.28 -44.11
C ILE A 461 14.96 25.12 -44.15
N ASP A 462 15.39 23.97 -43.63
CA ASP A 462 14.63 22.72 -43.69
C ASP A 462 14.97 21.79 -42.51
N ASN A 463 14.04 20.91 -42.14
CA ASN A 463 14.17 19.89 -41.10
C ASN A 463 14.66 20.49 -39.75
N VAL A 464 13.93 21.50 -39.27
CA VAL A 464 14.20 22.19 -38.00
C VAL A 464 13.73 21.35 -36.82
N VAL A 465 14.69 20.94 -35.99
CA VAL A 465 14.50 20.20 -34.75
C VAL A 465 15.02 21.00 -33.58
N LEU A 466 14.26 21.06 -32.49
CA LEU A 466 14.71 21.50 -31.17
C LEU A 466 14.37 20.42 -30.15
N THR A 467 15.35 19.92 -29.39
CA THR A 467 15.15 18.86 -28.40
C THR A 467 15.98 19.10 -27.14
N ASN A 468 15.45 18.71 -25.99
CA ASN A 468 16.17 18.57 -24.72
C ASN A 468 16.95 17.24 -24.61
N GLY A 469 16.85 16.36 -25.62
CA GLY A 469 17.43 15.02 -25.60
C GLY A 469 16.49 13.95 -25.02
N GLU A 470 15.25 14.30 -24.68
CA GLU A 470 14.20 13.30 -24.47
C GLU A 470 13.91 12.59 -25.79
N VAL A 471 13.75 11.26 -25.70
CA VAL A 471 13.22 10.44 -26.79
C VAL A 471 11.73 10.24 -26.58
N SER A 472 11.00 9.93 -27.65
CA SER A 472 9.59 9.56 -27.58
C SER A 472 9.41 8.22 -26.87
N THR A 473 9.43 8.24 -25.54
CA THR A 473 8.94 7.13 -24.72
C THR A 473 7.42 6.99 -24.87
N GLY A 474 6.88 5.81 -24.56
CA GLY A 474 5.44 5.67 -24.39
C GLY A 474 4.89 6.43 -23.17
N THR A 475 3.59 6.31 -22.96
CA THR A 475 2.87 7.04 -21.91
C THR A 475 3.28 6.57 -20.51
N ASP A 476 3.13 7.44 -19.51
CA ASP A 476 3.17 7.02 -18.11
C ASP A 476 2.02 6.06 -17.76
N PRO A 477 2.15 5.26 -16.67
CA PRO A 477 1.04 4.49 -16.11
C PRO A 477 -0.08 5.39 -15.57
N ILE A 478 -1.34 5.06 -15.88
CA ILE A 478 -2.50 5.74 -15.28
C ILE A 478 -2.81 5.07 -13.94
N ILE A 479 -2.98 5.87 -12.88
CA ILE A 479 -3.34 5.39 -11.54
C ILE A 479 -4.78 5.81 -11.25
N ILE A 480 -5.69 4.83 -11.19
CA ILE A 480 -7.07 5.07 -10.76
C ILE A 480 -7.16 4.78 -9.26
N GLU A 481 -7.19 5.85 -8.47
CA GLU A 481 -7.58 5.79 -7.07
C GLU A 481 -9.02 5.32 -6.93
N LYS A 482 -9.26 4.37 -6.03
CA LYS A 482 -10.62 4.00 -5.60
C LYS A 482 -11.27 5.14 -4.81
N THR A 483 -12.58 5.33 -4.92
CA THR A 483 -13.27 6.34 -4.10
C THR A 483 -13.31 5.92 -2.63
N ASP A 484 -13.61 6.86 -1.73
CA ASP A 484 -13.73 6.53 -0.31
C ASP A 484 -14.93 5.61 -0.04
N GLU A 485 -16.00 5.71 -0.83
CA GLU A 485 -17.15 4.80 -0.78
C GLU A 485 -16.81 3.38 -1.28
N GLU A 486 -16.02 3.24 -2.35
CA GLU A 486 -15.51 1.92 -2.77
C GLU A 486 -14.61 1.30 -1.69
N LYS A 487 -13.78 2.12 -1.04
CA LYS A 487 -12.89 1.70 0.05
C LYS A 487 -13.70 1.27 1.29
N GLU A 488 -14.77 1.98 1.62
CA GLU A 488 -15.73 1.62 2.68
C GLU A 488 -16.43 0.29 2.37
N GLU A 489 -16.95 0.10 1.15
CA GLU A 489 -17.64 -1.14 0.75
C GLU A 489 -16.70 -2.36 0.79
N LEU A 490 -15.48 -2.23 0.25
CA LEU A 490 -14.51 -3.34 0.17
C LEU A 490 -13.98 -3.76 1.55
N ILE A 491 -13.57 -2.80 2.39
CA ILE A 491 -13.11 -3.09 3.75
C ILE A 491 -14.27 -3.51 4.65
N GLY A 492 -15.46 -2.96 4.42
CA GLY A 492 -16.69 -3.34 5.11
C GLY A 492 -17.14 -4.76 4.76
N GLY A 493 -16.94 -5.20 3.52
CA GLY A 493 -17.14 -6.57 3.07
C GLY A 493 -16.14 -7.54 3.70
N ALA A 494 -14.85 -7.19 3.70
CA ALA A 494 -13.80 -8.00 4.32
C ALA A 494 -14.02 -8.21 5.83
N MET A 495 -14.45 -7.17 6.56
CA MET A 495 -14.83 -7.31 7.98
C MET A 495 -16.02 -8.27 8.18
N GLU A 496 -17.01 -8.22 7.29
CA GLU A 496 -18.21 -9.06 7.37
C GLU A 496 -17.91 -10.52 7.05
N ASP A 497 -17.10 -10.79 6.03
CA ASP A 497 -16.64 -12.14 5.70
C ASP A 497 -15.82 -12.76 6.85
N TRP A 498 -14.80 -12.04 7.32
CA TRP A 498 -13.94 -12.45 8.44
C TRP A 498 -14.75 -12.78 9.72
N ILE A 499 -15.57 -11.84 10.20
CA ILE A 499 -16.34 -12.02 11.44
C ILE A 499 -17.41 -13.10 11.28
N SER A 500 -18.07 -13.18 10.11
CA SER A 500 -19.13 -14.16 9.88
C SER A 500 -18.60 -15.58 9.84
N GLN A 501 -17.46 -15.82 9.18
CA GLN A 501 -16.83 -17.13 9.12
C GLN A 501 -16.32 -17.57 10.50
N MET A 502 -15.54 -16.73 11.20
CA MET A 502 -14.98 -17.05 12.52
C MET A 502 -16.05 -17.44 13.55
N LEU A 503 -17.12 -16.66 13.65
CA LEU A 503 -18.20 -16.90 14.62
C LEU A 503 -19.20 -17.98 14.20
N THR A 504 -19.29 -18.29 12.90
CA THR A 504 -20.09 -19.44 12.44
C THR A 504 -19.36 -20.75 12.68
N HIS A 505 -18.02 -20.76 12.55
CA HIS A 505 -17.18 -21.94 12.73
C HIS A 505 -17.03 -22.31 14.21
N TYR A 506 -16.49 -21.43 15.06
CA TYR A 506 -16.24 -21.69 16.48
C TYR A 506 -17.49 -21.56 17.39
N LYS A 507 -18.69 -21.57 16.79
CA LYS A 507 -19.96 -21.22 17.44
C LYS A 507 -20.34 -22.08 18.65
N SER A 508 -19.84 -23.30 18.71
CA SER A 508 -20.08 -24.26 19.80
C SER A 508 -18.98 -24.30 20.87
N GLU A 509 -17.89 -23.55 20.68
CA GLU A 509 -16.64 -23.71 21.46
C GLU A 509 -16.19 -22.39 22.09
N VAL A 510 -16.46 -21.24 21.46
CA VAL A 510 -16.04 -19.91 21.96
C VAL A 510 -17.28 -19.04 22.20
N THR A 511 -17.63 -18.86 23.48
CA THR A 511 -18.86 -18.14 23.90
C THR A 511 -18.62 -16.73 24.45
N ALA A 512 -17.38 -16.24 24.46
CA ALA A 512 -17.05 -14.87 24.78
C ALA A 512 -15.91 -14.36 23.87
N TRP A 513 -16.00 -13.10 23.46
CA TRP A 513 -15.11 -12.51 22.46
C TRP A 513 -14.75 -11.06 22.77
N ASP A 514 -13.47 -10.73 22.64
CA ASP A 514 -13.04 -9.35 22.40
C ASP A 514 -13.38 -9.01 20.95
N VAL A 515 -14.48 -8.29 20.74
CA VAL A 515 -14.96 -7.94 19.39
C VAL A 515 -14.11 -6.82 18.80
N VAL A 516 -13.74 -5.84 19.64
CA VAL A 516 -12.85 -4.74 19.25
C VAL A 516 -11.79 -4.54 20.33
N ASN A 517 -10.52 -4.62 19.93
CA ASN A 517 -9.36 -4.39 20.79
C ASN A 517 -8.72 -3.03 20.51
N GLU A 518 -8.31 -2.35 21.57
CA GLU A 518 -7.54 -1.11 21.61
C GLU A 518 -8.05 0.04 20.71
N PRO A 519 -9.35 0.39 20.77
CA PRO A 519 -9.90 1.47 19.97
C PRO A 519 -9.36 2.86 20.36
N MET A 520 -8.85 3.05 21.58
CA MET A 520 -8.56 4.38 22.13
C MET A 520 -7.09 4.79 22.00
N LYS A 521 -6.87 6.10 21.82
CA LYS A 521 -5.59 6.77 22.06
C LYS A 521 -5.44 7.06 23.56
N GLU A 522 -4.21 7.21 24.04
CA GLU A 522 -3.88 7.47 25.46
C GLU A 522 -4.60 8.69 26.08
N GLY A 523 -5.03 9.65 25.26
CA GLY A 523 -5.81 10.82 25.68
C GLY A 523 -7.32 10.63 25.78
N GLY A 524 -7.86 9.42 25.55
CA GLY A 524 -9.29 9.13 25.62
C GLY A 524 -10.11 9.42 24.37
N THR A 525 -9.48 9.81 23.25
CA THR A 525 -10.15 9.90 21.95
C THR A 525 -9.93 8.64 21.12
N LEU A 526 -10.87 8.32 20.21
CA LEU A 526 -10.76 7.20 19.29
C LEU A 526 -9.49 7.30 18.42
N ARG A 527 -8.94 6.16 18.00
CA ARG A 527 -7.94 6.11 16.92
C ARG A 527 -8.58 6.60 15.62
N ASP A 528 -7.81 7.28 14.78
CA ASP A 528 -8.22 7.85 13.50
C ASP A 528 -7.49 7.22 12.30
N GLY A 529 -6.64 6.23 12.56
CA GLY A 529 -5.83 5.53 11.55
C GLY A 529 -4.77 6.37 10.85
N ASN A 530 -4.51 7.60 11.33
CA ASN A 530 -3.51 8.51 10.74
C ASN A 530 -2.18 8.38 11.49
N VAL A 531 -1.43 7.31 11.17
CA VAL A 531 -0.12 7.01 11.74
C VAL A 531 0.96 7.24 10.68
N ALA A 532 2.09 7.86 11.06
CA ALA A 532 3.17 8.19 10.12
C ALA A 532 4.08 6.98 9.83
N ASP A 533 4.44 6.23 10.87
CA ASP A 533 5.28 5.03 10.80
C ASP A 533 4.42 3.81 11.19
N GLN A 534 3.62 3.32 10.23
CA GLN A 534 2.69 2.19 10.40
C GLN A 534 3.43 0.84 10.28
N ALA A 535 3.08 -0.16 11.12
CA ALA A 535 3.69 -1.48 11.05
C ALA A 535 3.25 -2.29 9.81
N ALA A 536 4.01 -3.33 9.45
CA ALA A 536 3.72 -4.14 8.26
C ALA A 536 2.46 -5.02 8.40
N ASP A 537 2.01 -5.27 9.63
CA ASP A 537 0.78 -5.98 10.02
C ASP A 537 -0.26 -5.05 10.66
N ASP A 538 -0.05 -3.73 10.66
CA ASP A 538 -1.06 -2.75 11.08
C ASP A 538 -2.11 -2.55 9.97
N PHE A 539 -3.40 -2.58 10.33
CA PHE A 539 -4.47 -2.04 9.50
C PHE A 539 -5.56 -1.37 10.35
N TYR A 540 -5.77 -0.07 10.14
CA TYR A 540 -6.71 0.75 10.92
C TYR A 540 -8.11 0.79 10.29
N TRP A 541 -8.98 -0.16 10.63
CA TRP A 541 -10.37 -0.25 10.17
C TRP A 541 -11.16 1.07 10.23
N VAL A 542 -11.00 1.83 11.33
CA VAL A 542 -11.60 3.16 11.57
C VAL A 542 -11.28 4.20 10.49
N LYS A 543 -10.17 4.04 9.74
CA LYS A 543 -9.76 4.94 8.65
C LYS A 543 -10.67 4.84 7.43
N TYR A 544 -11.29 3.68 7.21
CA TYR A 544 -12.11 3.37 6.03
C TYR A 544 -13.59 3.15 6.38
N LEU A 545 -13.91 2.85 7.64
CA LEU A 545 -15.28 2.58 8.12
C LEU A 545 -15.77 3.61 9.16
N GLY A 546 -14.99 4.67 9.41
CA GLY A 546 -15.31 5.73 10.36
C GLY A 546 -15.51 5.24 11.81
N GLU A 547 -16.14 6.08 12.64
CA GLU A 547 -16.45 5.76 14.05
C GLU A 547 -17.44 4.58 14.21
N ASP A 548 -18.23 4.27 13.17
CA ASP A 548 -19.17 3.14 13.12
C ASP A 548 -18.49 1.77 12.86
N TYR A 549 -17.18 1.69 12.67
CA TYR A 549 -16.49 0.40 12.43
C TYR A 549 -16.75 -0.63 13.55
N ALA A 550 -16.73 -0.19 14.81
CA ALA A 550 -17.06 -1.05 15.96
C ALA A 550 -18.56 -1.37 16.00
N VAL A 551 -19.43 -0.44 15.60
CA VAL A 551 -20.88 -0.66 15.50
C VAL A 551 -21.17 -1.76 14.47
N LYS A 552 -20.48 -1.78 13.33
CA LYS A 552 -20.54 -2.89 12.37
C LYS A 552 -20.02 -4.18 13.00
N ALA A 553 -18.83 -4.17 13.62
CA ALA A 553 -18.23 -5.34 14.25
C ALA A 553 -19.13 -6.00 15.32
N PHE A 554 -19.70 -5.23 16.26
CA PHE A 554 -20.60 -5.75 17.30
C PHE A 554 -21.96 -6.23 16.74
N LYS A 555 -22.49 -5.59 15.69
CA LYS A 555 -23.71 -6.07 15.00
C LYS A 555 -23.47 -7.40 14.28
N LEU A 556 -22.36 -7.51 13.54
CA LEU A 556 -21.91 -8.77 12.93
C LEU A 556 -21.70 -9.84 13.99
N ALA A 557 -21.02 -9.51 15.10
CA ALA A 557 -20.75 -10.46 16.17
C ALA A 557 -22.03 -11.03 16.78
N ARG A 558 -23.01 -10.18 17.08
CA ARG A 558 -24.32 -10.62 17.59
C ARG A 558 -25.19 -11.33 16.54
N GLN A 559 -24.95 -11.10 15.24
CA GLN A 559 -25.64 -11.77 14.12
C GLN A 559 -25.12 -13.19 13.86
N TYR A 560 -23.80 -13.38 13.87
CA TYR A 560 -23.17 -14.66 13.52
C TYR A 560 -22.81 -15.53 14.73
N GLY A 561 -22.58 -14.96 15.90
CA GLY A 561 -22.47 -15.69 17.18
C GLY A 561 -23.83 -16.17 17.72
N ASN A 562 -23.85 -16.63 18.97
CA ASN A 562 -25.07 -17.00 19.68
C ASN A 562 -25.73 -15.77 20.34
N PRO A 563 -27.05 -15.81 20.61
CA PRO A 563 -27.74 -14.78 21.40
C PRO A 563 -27.27 -14.67 22.87
N THR A 564 -26.44 -15.61 23.33
CA THR A 564 -25.91 -15.70 24.70
C THR A 564 -24.42 -15.40 24.80
N ASP A 565 -23.71 -15.23 23.68
CA ASP A 565 -22.26 -14.96 23.73
C ASP A 565 -22.00 -13.60 24.39
N VAL A 566 -20.90 -13.47 25.14
CA VAL A 566 -20.56 -12.21 25.81
C VAL A 566 -19.56 -11.42 24.96
N LEU A 567 -19.96 -10.22 24.53
CA LEU A 567 -19.18 -9.40 23.61
C LEU A 567 -18.48 -8.25 24.36
N PHE A 568 -17.16 -8.27 24.34
CA PHE A 568 -16.29 -7.32 25.03
C PHE A 568 -15.65 -6.30 24.09
N ILE A 569 -15.37 -5.11 24.63
CA ILE A 569 -14.42 -4.13 24.09
C ILE A 569 -13.22 -4.04 25.04
N ASN A 570 -11.99 -4.19 24.54
CA ASN A 570 -10.78 -4.39 25.36
C ASN A 570 -9.73 -3.29 25.08
N ASP A 571 -8.98 -2.84 26.10
CA ASP A 571 -7.89 -1.86 25.94
C ASP A 571 -6.92 -1.86 27.16
N TYR A 572 -5.70 -1.35 26.94
CA TYR A 572 -4.64 -1.18 27.97
C TYR A 572 -4.58 0.24 28.53
N ASN A 573 -3.73 0.48 29.54
CA ASN A 573 -3.48 1.80 30.15
C ASN A 573 -4.74 2.50 30.69
N LEU A 574 -5.78 1.75 31.08
CA LEU A 574 -7.01 2.33 31.64
C LEU A 574 -6.79 2.81 33.09
N GLU A 575 -5.87 2.16 33.79
CA GLU A 575 -5.31 2.54 35.08
C GLU A 575 -4.21 3.62 34.96
N ALA A 576 -3.39 3.61 33.91
CA ALA A 576 -2.42 4.67 33.65
C ALA A 576 -3.11 5.99 33.22
N SER A 577 -4.15 5.91 32.39
CA SER A 577 -4.93 7.03 31.87
C SER A 577 -6.43 6.85 32.14
N LEU A 578 -6.90 7.43 33.25
CA LEU A 578 -8.33 7.46 33.58
C LEU A 578 -9.19 8.16 32.51
N ALA A 579 -8.59 9.05 31.70
CA ALA A 579 -9.26 9.64 30.54
C ALA A 579 -9.45 8.63 29.40
N LYS A 580 -8.53 7.66 29.24
CA LYS A 580 -8.69 6.52 28.34
C LYS A 580 -9.80 5.58 28.81
N CYS A 581 -9.89 5.34 30.12
CA CYS A 581 -11.00 4.61 30.74
C CYS A 581 -12.37 5.29 30.50
N ASP A 582 -12.46 6.60 30.77
CA ASP A 582 -13.70 7.35 30.49
C ASP A 582 -14.05 7.32 28.98
N GLY A 583 -13.07 7.52 28.09
CA GLY A 583 -13.28 7.47 26.64
C GLY A 583 -13.72 6.11 26.11
N LEU A 584 -13.20 5.00 26.65
CA LEU A 584 -13.62 3.64 26.28
C LEU A 584 -15.07 3.38 26.72
N ILE A 585 -15.45 3.85 27.91
CA ILE A 585 -16.84 3.78 28.40
C ILE A 585 -17.75 4.66 27.52
N GLU A 586 -17.33 5.86 27.14
CA GLU A 586 -18.09 6.72 26.21
C GLU A 586 -18.26 6.06 24.82
N TYR A 587 -17.23 5.39 24.29
CA TYR A 587 -17.32 4.69 23.01
C TYR A 587 -18.21 3.43 23.08
N ALA A 588 -18.16 2.67 24.17
CA ALA A 588 -19.12 1.57 24.40
C ALA A 588 -20.58 2.07 24.43
N ASN A 589 -20.84 3.20 25.10
CA ASN A 589 -22.17 3.83 25.09
C ASN A 589 -22.57 4.35 23.70
N TYR A 590 -21.62 4.89 22.92
CA TYR A 590 -21.86 5.27 21.52
C TYR A 590 -22.29 4.07 20.68
N ILE A 591 -21.56 2.94 20.79
CA ILE A 591 -21.82 1.72 20.02
C ILE A 591 -23.25 1.21 20.24
N GLU A 592 -23.72 1.24 21.49
CA GLU A 592 -25.09 0.87 21.83
C GLU A 592 -26.13 1.91 21.41
N SER A 593 -25.78 3.20 21.39
CA SER A 593 -26.68 4.25 20.90
C SER A 593 -27.02 4.09 19.41
N GLN A 594 -26.12 3.48 18.64
CA GLN A 594 -26.34 3.07 17.24
C GLN A 594 -27.02 1.70 17.10
N GLY A 595 -27.47 1.08 18.19
CA GLY A 595 -28.24 -0.17 18.18
C GLY A 595 -27.42 -1.45 18.01
N ALA A 596 -26.13 -1.43 18.38
CA ALA A 596 -25.38 -2.65 18.70
C ALA A 596 -25.56 -3.01 20.19
N THR A 597 -24.79 -3.98 20.70
CA THR A 597 -24.75 -4.34 22.12
C THR A 597 -23.32 -4.60 22.53
N VAL A 598 -22.88 -4.00 23.65
CA VAL A 598 -21.57 -4.25 24.27
C VAL A 598 -21.83 -4.78 25.66
N ASP A 599 -21.63 -6.07 25.88
CA ASP A 599 -21.99 -6.72 27.16
C ASP A 599 -20.93 -6.44 28.24
N GLY A 600 -19.67 -6.31 27.84
CA GLY A 600 -18.55 -6.14 28.75
C GLY A 600 -17.44 -5.19 28.29
N ILE A 601 -16.58 -4.81 29.24
CA ILE A 601 -15.35 -4.05 29.01
C ILE A 601 -14.18 -4.86 29.57
N GLY A 602 -13.21 -5.16 28.72
CA GLY A 602 -11.92 -5.75 29.10
C GLY A 602 -10.94 -4.67 29.54
N THR A 603 -10.12 -4.98 30.53
CA THR A 603 -8.98 -4.14 30.93
C THR A 603 -7.73 -5.01 31.02
N GLN A 604 -6.75 -4.73 30.15
CA GLN A 604 -5.59 -5.60 29.97
C GLN A 604 -4.74 -5.70 31.25
N MET A 605 -4.45 -4.57 31.90
CA MET A 605 -3.67 -4.51 33.16
C MET A 605 -2.21 -5.03 33.04
N HIS A 606 -1.50 -4.70 31.96
CA HIS A 606 -0.04 -4.91 31.83
C HIS A 606 0.77 -3.94 32.73
N ILE A 607 0.86 -4.22 34.02
CA ILE A 607 1.33 -3.27 35.04
C ILE A 607 2.79 -3.52 35.48
N SER A 608 3.23 -2.77 36.49
CA SER A 608 4.56 -2.80 37.10
C SER A 608 4.48 -2.51 38.61
N LEU A 609 5.54 -2.78 39.37
CA LEU A 609 5.60 -2.51 40.81
C LEU A 609 5.32 -1.05 41.22
N ASP A 610 5.55 -0.09 40.32
CA ASP A 610 5.34 1.35 40.52
C ASP A 610 4.03 1.90 39.92
N THR A 611 3.18 1.05 39.34
CA THR A 611 1.86 1.45 38.83
C THR A 611 0.99 2.05 39.95
N ASN A 612 0.26 3.13 39.64
CA ASN A 612 -0.45 3.90 40.65
C ASN A 612 -1.70 3.17 41.18
N ARG A 613 -1.59 2.65 42.41
CA ARG A 613 -2.67 1.97 43.14
C ARG A 613 -3.95 2.79 43.29
N ASP A 614 -3.85 4.11 43.48
CA ASP A 614 -5.04 4.99 43.58
C ASP A 614 -5.80 5.05 42.24
N ASN A 615 -5.08 5.03 41.10
CA ASN A 615 -5.71 4.99 39.79
C ASN A 615 -6.36 3.62 39.49
N ILE A 616 -5.74 2.51 39.90
CA ILE A 616 -6.32 1.16 39.73
C ILE A 616 -7.71 1.10 40.41
N VAL A 617 -7.82 1.65 41.61
CA VAL A 617 -9.11 1.73 42.34
C VAL A 617 -10.10 2.67 41.63
N GLU A 618 -9.69 3.85 41.19
CA GLU A 618 -10.56 4.79 40.47
C GLU A 618 -11.01 4.22 39.10
N MET A 619 -10.15 3.47 38.40
CA MET A 619 -10.49 2.74 37.18
C MET A 619 -11.57 1.67 37.46
N PHE A 620 -11.40 0.82 38.48
CA PHE A 620 -12.43 -0.15 38.83
C PHE A 620 -13.76 0.52 39.25
N ASN A 621 -13.72 1.67 39.93
CA ASN A 621 -14.93 2.44 40.26
C ASN A 621 -15.63 2.98 39.00
N LYS A 622 -14.89 3.46 37.99
CA LYS A 622 -15.42 3.88 36.68
C LYS A 622 -16.03 2.72 35.89
N LEU A 623 -15.29 1.60 35.81
CA LEU A 623 -15.72 0.38 35.14
C LEU A 623 -16.99 -0.20 35.80
N ALA A 624 -17.04 -0.27 37.13
CA ALA A 624 -18.25 -0.64 37.87
C ALA A 624 -19.45 0.26 37.53
N ALA A 625 -19.24 1.59 37.51
CA ALA A 625 -20.27 2.58 37.23
C ALA A 625 -20.84 2.51 35.79
N SER A 626 -20.14 1.88 34.85
CA SER A 626 -20.63 1.62 33.49
C SER A 626 -21.81 0.64 33.44
N GLY A 627 -21.98 -0.20 34.47
CA GLY A 627 -22.95 -1.29 34.50
C GLY A 627 -22.61 -2.50 33.61
N LYS A 628 -21.45 -2.51 32.95
CA LYS A 628 -20.96 -3.60 32.10
C LYS A 628 -20.32 -4.74 32.91
N MET A 629 -20.25 -5.93 32.33
CA MET A 629 -19.38 -6.99 32.83
C MET A 629 -17.91 -6.62 32.61
N ILE A 630 -17.06 -6.82 33.61
CA ILE A 630 -15.65 -6.44 33.59
C ILE A 630 -14.80 -7.70 33.65
N LYS A 631 -13.97 -7.94 32.63
CA LYS A 631 -12.90 -8.96 32.64
C LYS A 631 -11.57 -8.23 32.81
N ILE A 632 -10.73 -8.67 33.75
CA ILE A 632 -9.30 -8.35 33.66
C ILE A 632 -8.74 -9.33 32.64
N SER A 633 -8.25 -8.84 31.52
CA SER A 633 -8.08 -9.66 30.31
C SER A 633 -6.65 -10.18 30.11
N GLU A 634 -5.62 -9.45 30.55
CA GLU A 634 -4.23 -9.71 30.15
C GLU A 634 -3.24 -9.36 31.30
N LEU A 635 -3.55 -9.75 32.56
CA LEU A 635 -2.81 -9.30 33.75
C LEU A 635 -1.38 -9.86 33.84
N ASP A 636 -0.40 -8.97 33.76
CA ASP A 636 1.01 -9.22 34.09
C ASP A 636 1.59 -8.13 35.03
N VAL A 637 2.63 -8.47 35.82
CA VAL A 637 3.21 -7.54 36.81
C VAL A 637 4.73 -7.49 36.67
N ARG A 638 5.22 -6.55 35.87
CA ARG A 638 6.65 -6.36 35.54
C ARG A 638 7.53 -5.97 36.72
N LEU A 639 8.79 -6.41 36.64
CA LEU A 639 9.83 -6.28 37.67
C LEU A 639 11.01 -5.41 37.24
N GLY A 640 11.12 -5.08 35.95
CA GLY A 640 12.27 -4.42 35.34
C GLY A 640 13.47 -5.35 35.14
N THR A 641 13.30 -6.68 35.25
CA THR A 641 14.41 -7.65 35.17
C THR A 641 13.98 -9.12 35.14
N ALA A 642 14.71 -9.93 34.36
CA ALA A 642 14.71 -11.40 34.36
C ALA A 642 15.61 -12.05 35.43
N SER A 643 16.05 -11.29 36.45
CA SER A 643 16.78 -11.81 37.61
C SER A 643 16.39 -11.04 38.87
N PRO A 644 15.10 -11.12 39.29
CA PRO A 644 14.56 -10.32 40.37
C PRO A 644 15.06 -10.77 41.75
N THR A 645 15.26 -9.79 42.63
CA THR A 645 15.55 -10.08 44.05
C THR A 645 14.34 -10.66 44.78
N ALA A 646 14.58 -11.38 45.88
CA ALA A 646 13.49 -11.89 46.74
C ALA A 646 12.53 -10.78 47.24
N GLN A 647 13.00 -9.54 47.40
CA GLN A 647 12.14 -8.39 47.72
C GLN A 647 11.22 -8.02 46.55
N GLN A 648 11.75 -7.93 45.32
CA GLN A 648 10.92 -7.68 44.12
C GLN A 648 9.85 -8.76 43.92
N LEU A 649 10.20 -10.03 44.16
CA LEU A 649 9.24 -11.14 44.09
C LEU A 649 8.13 -11.03 45.17
N ALA A 650 8.47 -10.57 46.37
CA ALA A 650 7.47 -10.29 47.42
C ALA A 650 6.60 -9.07 47.10
N ASP A 651 7.19 -8.01 46.53
CA ASP A 651 6.47 -6.81 46.09
C ASP A 651 5.53 -7.10 44.90
N GLN A 652 5.92 -8.02 44.01
CA GLN A 652 5.10 -8.55 42.92
C GLN A 652 3.88 -9.29 43.46
N ALA A 653 4.07 -10.17 44.43
CA ALA A 653 2.98 -10.88 45.09
C ALA A 653 1.98 -9.90 45.76
N ALA A 654 2.50 -8.88 46.45
CA ALA A 654 1.68 -7.84 47.05
C ALA A 654 0.95 -6.96 46.03
N MET A 655 1.48 -6.78 44.82
CA MET A 655 0.80 -6.06 43.74
C MET A 655 -0.28 -6.92 43.07
N TYR A 656 0.00 -8.20 42.77
CA TYR A 656 -1.00 -9.16 42.29
C TYR A 656 -2.19 -9.25 43.26
N GLN A 657 -1.91 -9.50 44.55
CA GLN A 657 -2.95 -9.57 45.57
C GLN A 657 -3.79 -8.29 45.62
N PHE A 658 -3.15 -7.12 45.62
CA PHE A 658 -3.84 -5.83 45.63
C PHE A 658 -4.78 -5.64 44.43
N VAL A 659 -4.38 -6.02 43.22
CA VAL A 659 -5.25 -5.92 42.03
C VAL A 659 -6.48 -6.81 42.18
N LEU A 660 -6.30 -8.05 42.62
CA LEU A 660 -7.37 -9.02 42.77
C LEU A 660 -8.35 -8.65 43.92
N ASP A 661 -7.82 -8.19 45.06
CA ASP A 661 -8.60 -7.65 46.17
C ASP A 661 -9.44 -6.44 45.70
N MET A 662 -8.83 -5.49 44.97
CA MET A 662 -9.55 -4.30 44.50
C MET A 662 -10.60 -4.61 43.42
N TYR A 663 -10.37 -5.59 42.54
CA TYR A 663 -11.40 -6.10 41.63
C TYR A 663 -12.57 -6.72 42.41
N ARG A 664 -12.26 -7.59 43.37
CA ARG A 664 -13.23 -8.28 44.25
C ARG A 664 -14.06 -7.30 45.09
N GLU A 665 -13.47 -6.19 45.56
CA GLU A 665 -14.16 -5.18 46.38
C GLU A 665 -14.93 -4.13 45.57
N ASN A 666 -14.40 -3.65 44.44
CA ASN A 666 -14.95 -2.48 43.73
C ASN A 666 -15.86 -2.84 42.55
N ILE A 667 -15.68 -3.99 41.89
CA ILE A 667 -16.60 -4.47 40.84
C ILE A 667 -17.75 -5.25 41.50
N PRO A 668 -19.03 -4.90 41.29
CA PRO A 668 -20.16 -5.67 41.83
C PRO A 668 -20.18 -7.10 41.28
N THR A 669 -20.52 -8.10 42.10
CA THR A 669 -20.48 -9.52 41.71
C THR A 669 -21.19 -9.87 40.38
N PRO A 670 -22.37 -9.32 40.02
CA PRO A 670 -22.99 -9.58 38.72
C PRO A 670 -22.24 -9.00 37.51
N GLN A 671 -21.21 -8.19 37.74
CA GLN A 671 -20.31 -7.61 36.75
C GLN A 671 -18.90 -8.25 36.80
N GLN A 672 -18.60 -9.12 37.77
CA GLN A 672 -17.34 -9.85 37.85
C GLN A 672 -17.37 -11.02 36.85
N TYR A 673 -16.88 -10.82 35.63
CA TYR A 673 -16.82 -11.89 34.62
C TYR A 673 -15.70 -12.89 34.93
N GLY A 674 -14.50 -12.37 35.18
CA GLY A 674 -13.30 -13.20 35.35
C GLY A 674 -12.00 -12.40 35.27
N ILE A 675 -10.88 -13.11 35.47
CA ILE A 675 -9.52 -12.59 35.44
C ILE A 675 -8.66 -13.55 34.63
N THR A 676 -7.96 -13.04 33.62
CA THR A 676 -6.96 -13.78 32.84
C THR A 676 -5.56 -13.25 33.17
N LEU A 677 -4.62 -14.15 33.48
CA LEU A 677 -3.19 -13.83 33.60
C LEU A 677 -2.54 -13.95 32.22
N TRP A 678 -1.67 -13.03 31.83
CA TRP A 678 -1.05 -13.06 30.49
C TRP A 678 0.30 -13.78 30.49
N ASN A 679 0.41 -14.87 29.73
CA ASN A 679 1.39 -15.95 29.91
C ASN A 679 1.27 -16.67 31.27
N VAL A 680 1.93 -17.82 31.38
CA VAL A 680 1.87 -18.66 32.58
C VAL A 680 3.15 -18.53 33.42
N SER A 681 4.32 -18.60 32.79
CA SER A 681 5.61 -18.63 33.48
C SER A 681 6.66 -17.68 32.90
N ASP A 682 7.65 -17.28 33.71
CA ASP A 682 8.81 -16.48 33.28
C ASP A 682 9.75 -17.21 32.30
N ASN A 683 9.31 -18.29 31.65
CA ASN A 683 10.13 -19.04 30.72
C ASN A 683 10.37 -18.21 29.45
N ALA A 684 11.62 -18.10 29.01
CA ALA A 684 12.00 -17.23 27.88
C ALA A 684 11.22 -17.50 26.59
N ASP A 685 10.82 -18.76 26.35
CA ASP A 685 10.03 -19.17 25.19
C ASP A 685 8.54 -18.72 25.28
N GLU A 686 8.08 -18.16 26.40
CA GLU A 686 6.79 -17.41 26.49
C GLU A 686 6.98 -15.90 26.23
N HIS A 687 8.23 -15.40 26.33
CA HIS A 687 8.57 -13.98 26.32
C HIS A 687 9.39 -13.51 25.11
N GLU A 688 9.56 -14.35 24.08
CA GLU A 688 10.31 -14.02 22.85
C GLU A 688 9.80 -12.72 22.18
N PHE A 689 8.47 -12.55 22.14
CA PHE A 689 7.80 -11.41 21.51
C PHE A 689 7.06 -10.49 22.50
N TRP A 690 6.86 -10.92 23.75
CA TRP A 690 6.19 -10.14 24.79
C TRP A 690 7.03 -10.07 26.06
N LEU A 691 7.52 -8.86 26.38
CA LEU A 691 8.34 -8.57 27.58
C LEU A 691 9.62 -9.43 27.71
N PRO A 692 10.51 -9.43 26.70
CA PRO A 692 11.83 -10.03 26.86
C PRO A 692 12.62 -9.33 27.98
N GLU A 693 13.46 -10.10 28.68
CA GLU A 693 14.25 -9.65 29.84
C GLU A 693 13.44 -9.23 31.10
N GLU A 694 12.18 -9.65 31.22
CA GLU A 694 11.34 -9.52 32.44
C GLU A 694 11.13 -10.85 33.20
N SER A 695 10.40 -10.80 34.31
CA SER A 695 9.88 -11.98 35.03
C SER A 695 8.51 -11.70 35.65
N PRO A 696 7.47 -11.47 34.82
CA PRO A 696 6.25 -10.83 35.27
C PRO A 696 5.16 -11.79 35.79
N ASN A 697 5.34 -13.12 35.65
CA ASN A 697 4.30 -14.13 35.84
C ASN A 697 4.31 -14.79 37.24
N VAL A 698 3.49 -15.83 37.45
CA VAL A 698 3.33 -16.48 38.78
C VAL A 698 4.08 -17.81 38.95
N TRP A 699 4.61 -18.38 37.86
CA TRP A 699 5.58 -19.47 37.84
C TRP A 699 6.93 -18.99 37.28
N ASP A 700 8.03 -19.61 37.72
CA ASP A 700 9.38 -19.35 37.21
C ASP A 700 9.63 -20.08 35.87
N ALA A 701 10.80 -19.86 35.26
CA ALA A 701 11.18 -20.48 33.99
C ALA A 701 11.23 -22.02 33.99
N ASN A 702 11.16 -22.69 35.15
CA ASN A 702 11.13 -24.14 35.32
C ASN A 702 9.72 -24.68 35.64
N TYR A 703 8.71 -23.81 35.64
CA TYR A 703 7.35 -24.05 36.12
C TYR A 703 7.24 -24.29 37.64
N GLU A 704 8.18 -23.78 38.45
CA GLU A 704 8.05 -23.76 39.90
C GLU A 704 7.32 -22.49 40.38
N ARG A 705 6.48 -22.62 41.42
CA ARG A 705 5.62 -21.52 41.89
C ARG A 705 6.42 -20.40 42.56
N LYS A 706 6.23 -19.14 42.12
CA LYS A 706 6.87 -17.94 42.70
C LYS A 706 6.14 -17.45 43.95
N HIS A 707 6.73 -16.46 44.64
CA HIS A 707 6.01 -15.60 45.60
C HIS A 707 4.67 -15.10 45.02
N ALA A 708 4.65 -14.72 43.74
CA ALA A 708 3.46 -14.21 43.06
C ALA A 708 2.30 -15.22 43.03
N TYR A 709 2.57 -16.53 43.08
CA TYR A 709 1.52 -17.56 43.21
C TYR A 709 0.73 -17.42 44.51
N LYS A 710 1.41 -17.12 45.65
CA LYS A 710 0.74 -16.80 46.92
C LYS A 710 -0.13 -15.55 46.78
N GLY A 711 0.41 -14.48 46.19
CA GLY A 711 -0.31 -13.22 46.00
C GLY A 711 -1.59 -13.38 45.18
N VAL A 712 -1.53 -14.15 44.08
CA VAL A 712 -2.72 -14.47 43.28
C VAL A 712 -3.69 -15.36 44.06
N ALA A 713 -3.24 -16.49 44.62
CA ALA A 713 -4.13 -17.41 45.33
C ALA A 713 -4.84 -16.76 46.53
N ASP A 714 -4.15 -15.89 47.28
CA ASP A 714 -4.75 -15.17 48.41
C ASP A 714 -5.75 -14.09 47.96
N GLY A 715 -5.46 -13.36 46.86
CA GLY A 715 -6.39 -12.37 46.29
C GLY A 715 -7.61 -13.01 45.62
N LEU A 716 -7.42 -14.18 44.99
CA LEU A 716 -8.53 -15.02 44.53
C LEU A 716 -9.38 -15.45 45.73
N ALA A 717 -8.78 -15.99 46.80
CA ALA A 717 -9.50 -16.41 48.00
C ALA A 717 -10.08 -15.25 48.84
N GLY A 718 -9.63 -14.00 48.62
CA GLY A 718 -9.97 -12.83 49.43
C GLY A 718 -9.44 -12.90 50.88
N ARG A 719 -8.35 -13.66 51.11
CA ARG A 719 -7.73 -13.91 52.43
C ARG A 719 -6.36 -14.58 52.26
N ASP A 720 -5.52 -14.55 53.29
CA ASP A 720 -4.37 -15.44 53.35
C ASP A 720 -4.84 -16.91 53.48
N VAL A 721 -4.48 -17.75 52.51
CA VAL A 721 -4.82 -19.18 52.50
C VAL A 721 -3.86 -19.99 53.39
N SER A 722 -2.62 -19.52 53.55
CA SER A 722 -1.60 -20.25 54.31
C SER A 722 -1.85 -20.28 55.83
N GLU A 723 -2.83 -19.52 56.34
CA GLU A 723 -3.32 -19.67 57.71
C GLU A 723 -3.95 -21.06 57.97
N ASP A 724 -4.47 -21.75 56.94
CA ASP A 724 -5.04 -23.10 57.07
C ASP A 724 -3.98 -24.21 57.16
N PHE A 725 -2.70 -23.91 56.89
CA PHE A 725 -1.62 -24.88 56.68
C PHE A 725 -1.05 -25.50 57.98
N THR A 726 -1.94 -26.05 58.80
CA THR A 726 -1.59 -26.76 60.04
C THR A 726 -0.67 -27.97 59.81
N GLY A 727 0.18 -28.27 60.79
CA GLY A 727 1.23 -29.31 60.73
C GLY A 727 2.59 -28.75 61.14
N GLU A 728 3.52 -29.63 61.52
CA GLU A 728 4.95 -29.30 61.43
C GLU A 728 5.38 -29.48 59.96
N LEU A 729 6.39 -28.72 59.53
CA LEU A 729 7.00 -28.84 58.20
C LEU A 729 7.95 -30.06 58.25
N GLU A 730 7.94 -30.93 57.24
CA GLU A 730 8.76 -32.16 57.25
C GLU A 730 10.13 -31.89 56.60
N ASP A 731 11.19 -31.92 57.43
CA ASP A 731 12.64 -31.73 57.08
C ASP A 731 13.18 -32.72 56.01
#